data_AF-A0A6N9YH87-F1
#
_entry.id   AF-A0A6N9YH87-F1
#
_cell.length_a   1.000
_cell.length_b   1.000
_cell.length_c   1.000
_cell.angle_alpha   90.00
_cell.angle_beta   90.00
_cell.angle_gamma   90.00
#
_symmetry.space_group_name_H-M   'P 1'
#
loop_
_entity.id
_entity.type
_entity.pdbx_description
1 polymer ?
#
loop_
_entity_poly.entity_id
_entity_poly.type
_entity_poly.pdbx_seq_one_letter_code
_entity_poly.pdbx_strand_id
1 'polypeptide(L)'
;MNGEPLLRIEGLQTHFFTPEGVVKAVDGVSLSVPTGRTVCVVGESGCGKSITARSVLRLVDRPGKIVGGSIQWSSSGASPVDLASLDPDGPEIRRVRGGEIGMVFQEPMASLSPMYTVGAHLSEALRLHRKMSKEQARETSIDLLRRVGIPQPERRLDSYPFQLSGGMCQRVMIAVAISCDPALLIADEPTTALDVTTQARIIDLLKDLQAQNDMAMLFITHDLGVVAEIADQVTVMYLGKVAEHGTAEQIFEDPQHPYTRALLRSIPAVRGGGTRSRLAAIRGMVPHPLHRPAGCPFRTRCDHAIPGICDTVTPEATRFEGDHVAYCHLHTEAGAATRSASGPAVVPPAPDVGSLQVGPLRVIEPVARTAAMSADGPILEVRGLTKHYPIGGGLFRVPTGAVRAVDGVDLTIFPGETMGLVGESGCGKTTLGRCVARLLDSTSGEIRYHRADGRSVDLASMRGRALQEYRRQIRVIFQDPFSSLNPRMTLQQIVGEPLRVNGLARGRELEDRVADMLSRVGLRPEYMQRYPHAFSGGERQRINIARALITRPRLVIADEPVSALDVSVRAQILNLLVDLQAEFGLTYVFISHDLSVVEHISDRVTVMYLGEVVESADTADLYRQPRHPYTEALMRAVPVPDLSRRRRRHDVEMDDGLPDPAAPPPGCRFHTRCPYTRDELCRTDHPGLRPAGDRRESSCHYADGLLLTGVDDAGTPASAR
;
A
#
# COMPACT_ATOMS: atom_id res chain seq x y z
N MET A 1 12.32 31.37 -9.01
CA MET A 1 12.80 31.33 -10.40
C MET A 1 11.97 30.27 -11.12
N ASN A 2 11.05 30.69 -11.98
CA ASN A 2 10.20 29.77 -12.76
C ASN A 2 11.02 29.31 -13.97
N GLY A 3 11.67 28.15 -13.85
CA GLY A 3 12.27 27.48 -15.02
C GLY A 3 11.18 27.06 -16.00
N GLU A 4 11.47 27.13 -17.30
CA GLU A 4 10.55 26.63 -18.32
C GLU A 4 10.25 25.13 -18.10
N PRO A 5 9.01 24.67 -18.31
CA PRO A 5 8.66 23.28 -18.11
C PRO A 5 9.24 22.37 -19.20
N LEU A 6 9.87 21.27 -18.80
CA LEU A 6 10.34 20.22 -19.73
C LEU A 6 9.18 19.49 -20.39
N LEU A 7 8.09 19.30 -19.65
CA LEU A 7 6.88 18.65 -20.12
C LEU A 7 5.68 19.57 -19.89
N ARG A 8 4.88 19.81 -20.94
CA ARG A 8 3.57 20.45 -20.84
C ARG A 8 2.50 19.60 -21.51
N ILE A 9 1.52 19.19 -20.73
CA ILE A 9 0.33 18.47 -21.17
C ILE A 9 -0.83 19.47 -21.22
N GLU A 10 -1.49 19.57 -22.37
CA GLU A 10 -2.62 20.49 -22.56
C GLU A 10 -3.83 19.72 -23.08
N GLY A 11 -4.90 19.68 -22.28
CA GLY A 11 -6.20 19.15 -22.71
C GLY A 11 -6.16 17.68 -23.14
N LEU A 12 -5.23 16.87 -22.59
CA LEU A 12 -5.02 15.49 -22.99
C LEU A 12 -6.31 14.66 -22.85
N GLN A 13 -6.65 13.93 -23.92
CA GLN A 13 -7.77 13.01 -23.96
C GLN A 13 -7.30 11.64 -24.43
N THR A 14 -7.38 10.65 -23.55
CA THR A 14 -7.04 9.25 -23.83
C THR A 14 -8.23 8.37 -23.52
N HIS A 15 -8.83 7.81 -24.56
CA HIS A 15 -10.09 7.05 -24.50
C HIS A 15 -9.88 5.61 -24.96
N PHE A 16 -10.62 4.66 -24.38
CA PHE A 16 -10.62 3.25 -24.76
C PHE A 16 -11.94 2.89 -25.44
N PHE A 17 -11.85 2.28 -26.62
CA PHE A 17 -12.99 1.90 -27.43
C PHE A 17 -13.33 0.44 -27.18
N THR A 18 -14.33 0.19 -26.34
CA THR A 18 -14.77 -1.16 -25.98
C THR A 18 -16.13 -1.47 -26.62
N PRO A 19 -16.52 -2.76 -26.72
CA PRO A 19 -17.86 -3.13 -27.21
C PRO A 19 -19.01 -2.53 -26.38
N GLU A 20 -18.76 -2.27 -25.09
CA GLU A 20 -19.73 -1.69 -24.14
C GLU A 20 -19.83 -0.16 -24.26
N GLY A 21 -18.87 0.48 -24.95
CA GLY A 21 -18.83 1.90 -25.23
C GLY A 21 -17.45 2.52 -25.02
N VAL A 22 -17.40 3.86 -24.99
CA VAL A 22 -16.14 4.62 -24.91
C VAL A 22 -15.81 4.96 -23.46
N VAL A 23 -14.75 4.35 -22.94
CA VAL A 23 -14.23 4.61 -21.60
C VAL A 23 -13.27 5.81 -21.68
N LYS A 24 -13.68 6.95 -21.10
CA LYS A 24 -12.90 8.19 -21.09
C LYS A 24 -11.91 8.20 -19.93
N ALA A 25 -10.82 7.43 -20.04
CA ALA A 25 -9.84 7.28 -18.97
C ALA A 25 -9.14 8.60 -18.59
N VAL A 26 -8.82 9.43 -19.59
CA VAL A 26 -8.28 10.80 -19.43
C VAL A 26 -9.09 11.71 -20.34
N ASP A 27 -9.58 12.85 -19.85
CA ASP A 27 -10.56 13.67 -20.56
C ASP A 27 -10.41 15.18 -20.28
N GLY A 28 -9.37 15.76 -20.87
CA GLY A 28 -9.02 17.17 -20.75
C GLY A 28 -8.06 17.44 -19.59
N VAL A 29 -7.07 16.58 -19.39
CA VAL A 29 -6.05 16.79 -18.35
C VAL A 29 -4.98 17.76 -18.85
N SER A 30 -4.69 18.78 -18.04
CA SER A 30 -3.58 19.69 -18.27
C SER A 30 -2.68 19.71 -17.03
N LEU A 31 -1.37 19.59 -17.24
CA LEU A 31 -0.35 19.70 -16.19
C LEU A 31 1.00 20.05 -16.83
N SER A 32 1.91 20.61 -16.03
CA SER A 32 3.29 20.88 -16.47
C SER A 32 4.29 20.34 -15.45
N VAL A 33 5.44 19.89 -15.93
CA VAL A 33 6.55 19.43 -15.08
C VAL A 33 7.76 20.35 -15.29
N PRO A 34 8.09 21.20 -14.30
CA PRO A 34 9.28 22.05 -14.34
C PRO A 34 10.59 21.25 -14.24
N THR A 35 11.68 21.78 -14.80
CA THR A 35 13.04 21.23 -14.61
C THR A 35 13.39 21.15 -13.13
N GLY A 36 14.03 20.05 -12.71
CA GLY A 36 14.51 19.85 -11.35
C GLY A 36 13.42 19.79 -10.27
N ARG A 37 12.14 19.74 -10.65
CA ARG A 37 11.00 19.71 -9.73
C ARG A 37 10.27 18.38 -9.77
N THR A 38 9.65 18.04 -8.65
CA THR A 38 8.79 16.87 -8.48
C THR A 38 7.32 17.30 -8.52
N VAL A 39 6.62 16.89 -9.58
CA VAL A 39 5.17 17.02 -9.68
C VAL A 39 4.54 15.68 -9.34
N CYS A 40 3.78 15.65 -8.24
CA CYS A 40 3.03 14.48 -7.84
C CYS A 40 1.64 14.45 -8.47
N VAL A 41 1.20 13.29 -8.94
CA VAL A 41 -0.17 13.06 -9.41
C VAL A 41 -0.85 12.04 -8.50
N VAL A 42 -1.93 12.47 -7.85
CA VAL A 42 -2.65 11.68 -6.83
C VAL A 42 -4.14 11.59 -7.15
N GLY A 43 -4.81 10.60 -6.57
CA GLY A 43 -6.24 10.35 -6.77
C GLY A 43 -6.59 8.88 -6.56
N GLU A 44 -7.89 8.57 -6.50
CA GLU A 44 -8.37 7.18 -6.39
C GLU A 44 -8.02 6.34 -7.63
N SER A 45 -8.06 5.03 -7.51
CA SER A 45 -7.77 4.09 -8.59
C SER A 45 -8.77 4.29 -9.72
N GLY A 46 -8.29 4.12 -10.95
CA GLY A 46 -9.07 4.37 -12.15
C GLY A 46 -9.33 5.85 -12.46
N CYS A 47 -8.76 6.81 -11.72
CA CYS A 47 -8.92 8.23 -12.03
C CYS A 47 -8.05 8.72 -13.21
N GLY A 48 -7.21 7.87 -13.80
CA GLY A 48 -6.43 8.15 -15.01
C GLY A 48 -4.95 8.49 -14.81
N LYS A 49 -4.39 8.39 -13.60
CA LYS A 49 -2.98 8.76 -13.28
C LYS A 49 -1.96 8.06 -14.19
N SER A 50 -1.93 6.73 -14.15
CA SER A 50 -1.03 5.90 -14.96
C SER A 50 -1.29 6.03 -16.46
N ILE A 51 -2.55 6.23 -16.87
CA ILE A 51 -2.88 6.47 -18.29
C ILE A 51 -2.33 7.82 -18.76
N THR A 52 -2.35 8.86 -17.93
CA THR A 52 -1.70 10.15 -18.23
C THR A 52 -0.20 9.94 -18.47
N ALA A 53 0.50 9.26 -17.55
CA ALA A 53 1.93 8.93 -17.70
C ALA A 53 2.22 8.11 -18.97
N ARG A 54 1.48 7.02 -19.20
CA ARG A 54 1.64 6.18 -20.39
C ARG A 54 1.33 6.92 -21.68
N SER A 55 0.43 7.91 -21.65
CA SER A 55 0.14 8.75 -22.82
C SER A 55 1.32 9.62 -23.22
N VAL A 56 2.09 10.16 -22.24
CA VAL A 56 3.31 10.94 -22.50
C VAL A 56 4.30 10.16 -23.35
N LEU A 57 4.50 8.89 -23.00
CA LEU A 57 5.38 8.00 -23.73
C LEU A 57 4.70 7.26 -24.89
N ARG A 58 3.45 7.57 -25.26
CA ARG A 58 2.70 6.85 -26.30
C ARG A 58 2.60 5.31 -26.05
N LEU A 59 2.64 4.88 -24.79
CA LEU A 59 2.57 3.48 -24.33
C LEU A 59 1.14 3.03 -23.97
N VAL A 60 0.13 3.65 -24.59
CA VAL A 60 -1.29 3.33 -24.34
C VAL A 60 -1.65 2.02 -25.02
N ASP A 61 -2.09 1.03 -24.25
CA ASP A 61 -2.48 -0.27 -24.78
C ASP A 61 -3.74 -0.17 -25.65
N ARG A 62 -3.84 -0.98 -26.71
CA ARG A 62 -5.08 -1.15 -27.47
C ARG A 62 -6.16 -1.74 -26.55
N PRO A 63 -7.44 -1.31 -26.65
CA PRO A 63 -8.02 -0.44 -27.66
C PRO A 63 -7.96 1.07 -27.33
N GLY A 64 -7.08 1.49 -26.43
CA GLY A 64 -6.87 2.90 -26.06
C GLY A 64 -6.23 3.73 -27.17
N LYS A 65 -6.64 5.00 -27.28
CA LYS A 65 -6.06 5.99 -28.19
C LYS A 65 -6.04 7.37 -27.54
N ILE A 66 -5.00 8.14 -27.86
CA ILE A 66 -5.00 9.59 -27.64
C ILE A 66 -5.87 10.20 -28.74
N VAL A 67 -6.98 10.83 -28.36
CA VAL A 67 -7.99 11.38 -29.29
C VAL A 67 -7.96 12.90 -29.37
N GLY A 68 -7.26 13.56 -28.44
CA GLY A 68 -7.17 15.02 -28.38
C GLY A 68 -6.16 15.50 -27.34
N GLY A 69 -5.86 16.80 -27.39
CA GLY A 69 -4.83 17.46 -26.59
C GLY A 69 -3.43 17.33 -27.19
N SER A 70 -2.46 17.97 -26.55
CA SER A 70 -1.03 17.93 -26.96
C SER A 70 -0.12 17.65 -25.78
N ILE A 71 1.05 17.07 -26.07
CA ILE A 71 2.09 16.72 -25.09
C ILE A 71 3.41 17.33 -25.57
N GLN A 72 3.67 18.57 -25.17
CA GLN A 72 4.88 19.29 -25.54
C GLN A 72 6.06 18.83 -24.69
N TRP A 73 7.10 18.34 -25.34
CA TRP A 73 8.37 17.95 -24.74
C TRP A 73 9.48 18.88 -25.19
N SER A 74 10.20 19.47 -24.23
CA SER A 74 11.28 20.41 -24.45
C SER A 74 12.58 19.83 -23.87
N SER A 75 13.38 19.19 -24.71
CA SER A 75 14.73 18.75 -24.34
C SER A 75 15.73 19.89 -24.49
N SER A 76 16.70 19.99 -23.58
CA SER A 76 17.78 20.98 -23.64
C SER A 76 18.43 21.05 -25.03
N GLY A 77 18.29 22.19 -25.71
CA GLY A 77 18.93 22.48 -27.00
C GLY A 77 18.17 22.06 -28.26
N ALA A 78 16.92 21.56 -28.15
CA ALA A 78 16.06 21.26 -29.30
C ALA A 78 14.73 22.04 -29.26
N SER A 79 14.10 22.20 -30.42
CA SER A 79 12.74 22.75 -30.49
C SER A 79 11.74 21.84 -29.77
N PRO A 80 10.70 22.39 -29.13
CA PRO A 80 9.63 21.60 -28.52
C PRO A 80 8.99 20.64 -29.54
N VAL A 81 8.75 19.40 -29.11
CA VAL A 81 8.11 18.36 -29.93
C VAL A 81 6.81 17.93 -29.27
N ASP A 82 5.72 17.87 -30.04
CA ASP A 82 4.48 17.28 -29.58
C ASP A 82 4.52 15.75 -29.67
N LEU A 83 4.74 15.09 -28.53
CA LEU A 83 4.82 13.63 -28.44
C LEU A 83 3.51 12.94 -28.82
N ALA A 84 2.35 13.60 -28.66
CA ALA A 84 1.05 13.02 -29.02
C ALA A 84 0.91 12.81 -30.53
N SER A 85 1.60 13.64 -31.33
CA SER A 85 1.57 13.61 -32.80
C SER A 85 2.50 12.56 -33.42
N LEU A 86 3.48 12.05 -32.67
CA LEU A 86 4.46 11.08 -33.16
C LEU A 86 3.84 9.69 -33.38
N ASP A 87 4.33 8.96 -34.38
CA ASP A 87 4.01 7.54 -34.57
C ASP A 87 4.42 6.73 -33.31
N PRO A 88 3.50 6.01 -32.63
CA PRO A 88 3.82 5.21 -31.44
C PRO A 88 4.92 4.17 -31.65
N ASP A 89 5.10 3.70 -32.90
CA ASP A 89 6.10 2.70 -33.28
C ASP A 89 7.32 3.31 -34.00
N GLY A 90 7.31 4.63 -34.22
CA GLY A 90 8.30 5.37 -34.99
C GLY A 90 9.65 5.59 -34.29
N PRO A 91 10.70 5.94 -35.04
CA PRO A 91 12.04 6.17 -34.48
C PRO A 91 12.13 7.39 -33.56
N GLU A 92 11.32 8.42 -33.78
CA GLU A 92 11.35 9.66 -32.99
C GLU A 92 10.90 9.44 -31.55
N ILE A 93 9.75 8.78 -31.34
CA ILE A 93 9.29 8.47 -29.97
C ILE A 93 10.21 7.46 -29.28
N ARG A 94 10.83 6.54 -30.04
CA ARG A 94 11.85 5.61 -29.50
C ARG A 94 13.08 6.34 -28.99
N ARG A 95 13.48 7.47 -29.58
CA ARG A 95 14.61 8.28 -29.06
C ARG A 95 14.28 8.87 -27.69
N VAL A 96 13.04 9.33 -27.53
CA VAL A 96 12.54 9.94 -26.29
C VAL A 96 12.38 8.88 -25.19
N ARG A 97 11.72 7.75 -25.49
CA ARG A 97 11.52 6.64 -24.54
C ARG A 97 12.83 6.01 -24.11
N GLY A 98 13.12 5.99 -22.81
CA GLY A 98 14.31 5.33 -22.26
C GLY A 98 15.63 6.09 -22.53
N GLY A 99 15.62 7.07 -23.43
CA GLY A 99 16.74 7.98 -23.67
C GLY A 99 16.58 9.29 -22.89
N GLU A 100 15.60 10.11 -23.29
CA GLU A 100 15.36 11.44 -22.71
C GLU A 100 14.36 11.42 -21.56
N ILE A 101 13.41 10.48 -21.59
CA ILE A 101 12.41 10.24 -20.54
C ILE A 101 12.49 8.79 -20.07
N GLY A 102 12.81 8.59 -18.79
CA GLY A 102 12.80 7.29 -18.13
C GLY A 102 11.43 6.99 -17.52
N MET A 103 11.08 5.70 -17.41
CA MET A 103 9.86 5.29 -16.72
C MET A 103 10.13 4.13 -15.75
N VAL A 104 9.69 4.30 -14.51
CA VAL A 104 9.55 3.24 -13.51
C VAL A 104 8.08 2.83 -13.50
N PHE A 105 7.82 1.56 -13.77
CA PHE A 105 6.47 0.99 -13.83
C PHE A 105 6.01 0.49 -12.45
N GLN A 106 4.69 0.44 -12.24
CA GLN A 106 4.04 0.11 -10.97
C GLN A 106 4.43 -1.25 -10.37
N GLU A 107 4.73 -2.26 -11.18
CA GLU A 107 5.07 -3.61 -10.71
C GLU A 107 6.40 -4.10 -11.32
N PRO A 108 7.50 -4.15 -10.54
CA PRO A 108 8.80 -4.58 -11.02
C PRO A 108 8.82 -5.97 -11.65
N MET A 109 8.18 -6.95 -11.00
CA MET A 109 8.19 -8.34 -11.48
C MET A 109 7.36 -8.53 -12.74
N ALA A 110 6.34 -7.70 -12.98
CA ALA A 110 5.53 -7.76 -14.19
C ALA A 110 6.24 -7.12 -15.39
N SER A 111 7.11 -6.14 -15.13
CA SER A 111 7.79 -5.37 -16.17
C SER A 111 9.19 -5.89 -16.50
N LEU A 112 9.90 -6.48 -15.54
CA LEU A 112 11.16 -7.17 -15.78
C LEU A 112 10.87 -8.56 -16.34
N SER A 113 11.45 -8.87 -17.51
CA SER A 113 11.26 -10.18 -18.11
C SER A 113 11.96 -11.26 -17.28
N PRO A 114 11.26 -12.31 -16.84
CA PRO A 114 11.88 -13.41 -16.09
C PRO A 114 12.84 -14.24 -16.96
N MET A 115 12.82 -14.04 -18.29
CA MET A 115 13.65 -14.77 -19.26
C MET A 115 15.04 -14.16 -19.43
N TYR A 116 15.28 -12.94 -18.94
CA TYR A 116 16.54 -12.23 -19.11
C TYR A 116 17.18 -11.92 -17.76
N THR A 117 18.52 -11.86 -17.74
CA THR A 117 19.26 -11.43 -16.55
C THR A 117 19.13 -9.93 -16.34
N VAL A 118 19.41 -9.47 -15.13
CA VAL A 118 19.47 -8.03 -14.79
C VAL A 118 20.39 -7.27 -15.75
N GLY A 119 21.57 -7.81 -16.02
CA GLY A 119 22.55 -7.20 -16.92
C GLY A 119 22.09 -7.15 -18.37
N ALA A 120 21.28 -8.12 -18.82
CA ALA A 120 20.73 -8.09 -20.17
C ALA A 120 19.76 -6.91 -20.35
N HIS A 121 18.88 -6.65 -19.38
CA HIS A 121 17.97 -5.50 -19.41
C HIS A 121 18.73 -4.16 -19.45
N LEU A 122 19.71 -3.98 -18.56
CA LEU A 122 20.51 -2.74 -18.51
C LEU A 122 21.35 -2.54 -19.77
N SER A 123 22.03 -3.61 -20.21
CA SER A 123 22.91 -3.54 -21.39
C SER A 123 22.12 -3.28 -22.67
N GLU A 124 20.88 -3.75 -22.77
CA GLU A 124 20.02 -3.47 -23.92
C GLU A 124 19.73 -1.97 -24.04
N ALA A 125 19.25 -1.33 -22.97
CA ALA A 125 18.97 0.11 -22.96
C ALA A 125 20.22 0.95 -23.32
N LEU A 126 21.35 0.66 -22.68
CA LEU A 126 22.62 1.37 -22.93
C LEU A 126 23.11 1.21 -24.38
N ARG A 127 22.99 0.01 -24.95
CA ARG A 127 23.42 -0.22 -26.34
C ARG A 127 22.49 0.44 -27.35
N LEU A 128 21.19 0.46 -27.09
CA LEU A 128 20.21 1.09 -27.97
C LEU A 128 20.34 2.63 -27.98
N HIS A 129 20.51 3.25 -26.82
CA HIS A 129 20.46 4.72 -26.71
C HIS A 129 21.85 5.38 -26.66
N ARG A 130 22.85 4.73 -26.06
CA ARG A 130 24.21 5.29 -25.91
C ARG A 130 25.24 4.68 -26.88
N LYS A 131 24.84 3.71 -27.71
CA LYS A 131 25.69 3.04 -28.72
C LYS A 131 26.98 2.43 -28.14
N MET A 132 26.94 1.99 -26.88
CA MET A 132 28.08 1.39 -26.19
C MET A 132 28.42 0.00 -26.74
N SER A 133 29.68 -0.44 -26.60
CA SER A 133 30.05 -1.84 -26.80
C SER A 133 29.44 -2.73 -25.71
N LYS A 134 29.49 -4.06 -25.89
CA LYS A 134 28.96 -5.01 -24.90
C LYS A 134 29.73 -4.92 -23.58
N GLU A 135 31.03 -4.73 -23.66
CA GLU A 135 31.96 -4.63 -22.53
C GLU A 135 31.71 -3.33 -21.76
N GLN A 136 31.64 -2.19 -22.47
CA GLN A 136 31.32 -0.88 -21.89
C GLN A 136 29.94 -0.88 -21.22
N ALA A 137 28.94 -1.48 -21.87
CA ALA A 137 27.60 -1.58 -21.32
C ALA A 137 27.56 -2.44 -20.05
N ARG A 138 28.38 -3.52 -19.98
CA ARG A 138 28.49 -4.35 -18.77
C ARG A 138 29.09 -3.59 -17.60
N GLU A 139 30.19 -2.86 -17.81
CA GLU A 139 30.83 -2.04 -16.78
C GLU A 139 29.88 -0.94 -16.28
N THR A 140 29.27 -0.20 -17.21
CA THR A 140 28.29 0.84 -16.88
C THR A 140 27.07 0.25 -16.13
N SER A 141 26.63 -0.96 -16.48
CA SER A 141 25.54 -1.63 -15.78
C SER A 141 25.90 -1.95 -14.32
N ILE A 142 27.15 -2.35 -14.04
CA ILE A 142 27.63 -2.60 -12.68
C ILE A 142 27.64 -1.30 -11.88
N ASP A 143 28.11 -0.20 -12.48
CA ASP A 143 28.12 1.10 -11.83
C ASP A 143 26.70 1.63 -11.56
N LEU A 144 25.77 1.44 -12.50
CA LEU A 144 24.34 1.75 -12.29
C LEU A 144 23.75 0.94 -11.15
N LEU A 145 24.01 -0.38 -11.09
CA LEU A 145 23.56 -1.22 -9.98
C LEU A 145 24.15 -0.76 -8.64
N ARG A 146 25.41 -0.34 -8.62
CA ARG A 146 26.05 0.22 -7.43
C ARG A 146 25.40 1.55 -7.02
N ARG A 147 25.10 2.42 -7.99
CA ARG A 147 24.44 3.72 -7.79
C ARG A 147 23.05 3.59 -7.18
N VAL A 148 22.29 2.57 -7.58
CA VAL A 148 20.96 2.28 -6.98
C VAL A 148 21.02 1.43 -5.72
N GLY A 149 22.21 1.18 -5.15
CA GLY A 149 22.39 0.44 -3.90
C GLY A 149 22.11 -1.05 -3.99
N ILE A 150 22.34 -1.69 -5.14
CA ILE A 150 22.24 -3.16 -5.24
C ILE A 150 23.49 -3.80 -4.62
N PRO A 151 23.36 -4.70 -3.62
CA PRO A 151 24.50 -5.37 -3.01
C PRO A 151 25.12 -6.39 -3.96
N GLN A 152 26.45 -6.50 -3.97
CA GLN A 152 27.22 -7.39 -4.84
C GLN A 152 26.83 -7.23 -6.32
N PRO A 153 26.90 -6.01 -6.90
CA PRO A 153 26.35 -5.70 -8.21
C PRO A 153 26.94 -6.58 -9.32
N GLU A 154 28.21 -6.96 -9.21
CA GLU A 154 28.90 -7.86 -10.16
C GLU A 154 28.23 -9.24 -10.23
N ARG A 155 27.78 -9.77 -9.08
CA ARG A 155 27.05 -11.04 -8.99
C ARG A 155 25.59 -10.87 -9.42
N ARG A 156 24.95 -9.77 -9.01
CA ARG A 156 23.52 -9.53 -9.27
C ARG A 156 23.22 -9.21 -10.73
N LEU A 157 24.20 -8.70 -11.46
CA LEU A 157 24.12 -8.50 -12.89
C LEU A 157 23.77 -9.80 -13.65
N ASP A 158 24.30 -10.94 -13.21
CA ASP A 158 24.05 -12.24 -13.84
C ASP A 158 22.85 -12.99 -13.21
N SER A 159 22.14 -12.36 -12.27
CA SER A 159 20.93 -12.91 -11.65
C SER A 159 19.68 -12.63 -12.50
N TYR A 160 18.64 -13.43 -12.31
CA TYR A 160 17.31 -13.22 -12.89
C TYR A 160 16.39 -12.49 -11.92
N PRO A 161 15.35 -11.76 -12.39
CA PRO A 161 14.42 -11.02 -11.54
C PRO A 161 13.78 -11.87 -10.44
N PHE A 162 13.39 -13.12 -10.73
CA PHE A 162 12.77 -14.03 -9.74
C PHE A 162 13.73 -14.51 -8.64
N GLN A 163 15.03 -14.22 -8.73
CA GLN A 163 16.04 -14.51 -7.71
C GLN A 163 16.30 -13.32 -6.78
N LEU A 164 15.62 -12.20 -6.99
CA LEU A 164 15.78 -10.96 -6.25
C LEU A 164 14.56 -10.70 -5.34
N SER A 165 14.75 -9.91 -4.28
CA SER A 165 13.63 -9.41 -3.49
C SER A 165 12.84 -8.33 -4.26
N GLY A 166 11.61 -8.03 -3.84
CA GLY A 166 10.80 -6.97 -4.44
C GLY A 166 11.52 -5.61 -4.48
N GLY A 167 12.14 -5.21 -3.37
CA GLY A 167 12.94 -3.97 -3.30
C GLY A 167 14.17 -3.99 -4.22
N MET A 168 14.82 -5.14 -4.40
CA MET A 168 15.91 -5.27 -5.38
C MET A 168 15.41 -5.19 -6.82
N CYS A 169 14.27 -5.82 -7.13
CA CYS A 169 13.63 -5.66 -8.45
C CYS A 169 13.26 -4.20 -8.72
N GLN A 170 12.75 -3.48 -7.72
CA GLN A 170 12.46 -2.04 -7.82
C GLN A 170 13.73 -1.25 -8.14
N ARG A 171 14.82 -1.47 -7.41
CA ARG A 171 16.11 -0.80 -7.66
C ARG A 171 16.67 -1.13 -9.04
N VAL A 172 16.57 -2.37 -9.50
CA VAL A 172 16.94 -2.76 -10.86
C VAL A 172 16.10 -2.00 -11.89
N MET A 173 14.80 -1.89 -11.69
CA MET A 173 13.93 -1.11 -12.59
C MET A 173 14.30 0.37 -12.61
N ILE A 174 14.61 0.96 -11.45
CA ILE A 174 15.12 2.34 -11.36
C ILE A 174 16.42 2.46 -12.15
N ALA A 175 17.36 1.52 -11.98
CA ALA A 175 18.62 1.50 -12.72
C ALA A 175 18.40 1.45 -14.24
N VAL A 176 17.44 0.66 -14.71
CA VAL A 176 17.06 0.62 -16.13
C VAL A 176 16.48 1.96 -16.58
N ALA A 177 15.57 2.55 -15.81
CA ALA A 177 14.91 3.81 -16.13
C ALA A 177 15.89 4.99 -16.18
N ILE A 178 16.91 5.01 -15.32
CA ILE A 178 17.92 6.08 -15.26
C ILE A 178 19.17 5.79 -16.10
N SER A 179 19.25 4.61 -16.75
CA SER A 179 20.46 4.14 -17.42
C SER A 179 21.02 5.10 -18.47
N CYS A 180 20.16 5.96 -19.02
CA CYS A 180 20.52 6.96 -20.01
C CYS A 180 20.47 8.39 -19.47
N ASP A 181 20.54 8.61 -18.15
CA ASP A 181 20.45 9.92 -17.49
C ASP A 181 19.33 10.80 -18.07
N PRO A 182 18.06 10.35 -17.95
CA PRO A 182 16.94 11.07 -18.54
C PRO A 182 16.73 12.44 -17.88
N ALA A 183 16.24 13.41 -18.65
CA ALA A 183 15.87 14.72 -18.13
C ALA A 183 14.55 14.69 -17.33
N LEU A 184 13.69 13.70 -17.62
CA LEU A 184 12.45 13.45 -16.89
C LEU A 184 12.35 11.98 -16.48
N LEU A 185 12.08 11.73 -15.21
CA LEU A 185 11.68 10.43 -14.70
C LEU A 185 10.18 10.40 -14.43
N ILE A 186 9.46 9.49 -15.09
CA ILE A 186 8.09 9.16 -14.76
C ILE A 186 8.11 7.98 -13.81
N ALA A 187 7.71 8.18 -12.56
CA ALA A 187 7.66 7.12 -11.55
C ALA A 187 6.21 6.78 -11.25
N ASP A 188 5.72 5.68 -11.82
CA ASP A 188 4.34 5.23 -11.63
C ASP A 188 4.26 4.25 -10.48
N GLU A 189 3.79 4.70 -9.32
CA GLU A 189 3.67 3.91 -8.08
C GLU A 189 4.96 3.16 -7.67
N PRO A 190 6.12 3.84 -7.65
CA PRO A 190 7.44 3.20 -7.51
C PRO A 190 7.72 2.60 -6.12
N THR A 191 6.82 2.80 -5.16
CA THR A 191 6.95 2.30 -3.79
C THR A 191 5.81 1.36 -3.39
N THR A 192 4.88 1.06 -4.30
CA THR A 192 3.78 0.15 -4.02
C THR A 192 4.31 -1.26 -3.73
N ALA A 193 3.69 -1.95 -2.77
CA ALA A 193 4.05 -3.30 -2.32
C ALA A 193 5.48 -3.45 -1.75
N LEU A 194 6.06 -2.36 -1.25
CA LEU A 194 7.30 -2.36 -0.47
C LEU A 194 6.99 -2.10 1.00
N ASP A 195 7.82 -2.63 1.91
CA ASP A 195 7.76 -2.25 3.32
C ASP A 195 8.22 -0.80 3.55
N VAL A 196 7.83 -0.23 4.70
CA VAL A 196 8.06 1.19 5.03
C VAL A 196 9.53 1.61 4.99
N THR A 197 10.47 0.74 5.37
CA THR A 197 11.90 1.08 5.35
C THR A 197 12.44 1.05 3.93
N THR A 198 12.09 0.03 3.14
CA THR A 198 12.45 -0.02 1.72
C THR A 198 11.84 1.16 0.95
N GLN A 199 10.57 1.49 1.20
CA GLN A 199 9.89 2.64 0.61
C GLN A 199 10.65 3.93 0.89
N ALA A 200 10.96 4.24 2.16
CA ALA A 200 11.70 5.45 2.52
C ALA A 200 13.04 5.55 1.77
N ARG A 201 13.79 4.45 1.68
CA ARG A 201 15.07 4.42 0.97
C ARG A 201 14.94 4.60 -0.54
N ILE A 202 13.90 4.06 -1.15
CA ILE A 202 13.62 4.31 -2.58
C ILE A 202 13.32 5.79 -2.80
N ILE A 203 12.59 6.44 -1.90
CA ILE A 203 12.33 7.88 -1.98
C ILE A 203 13.63 8.69 -1.84
N ASP A 204 14.49 8.36 -0.87
CA ASP A 204 15.80 9.01 -0.71
C ASP A 204 16.68 8.81 -1.94
N LEU A 205 16.77 7.58 -2.46
CA LEU A 205 17.47 7.29 -3.72
C LEU A 205 16.95 8.15 -4.87
N LEU A 206 15.63 8.27 -5.04
CA LEU A 206 15.06 9.07 -6.13
C LEU A 206 15.37 10.56 -5.96
N LYS A 207 15.36 11.09 -4.74
CA LYS A 207 15.76 12.49 -4.44
C LYS A 207 17.24 12.72 -4.73
N ASP A 208 18.11 11.80 -4.34
CA ASP A 208 19.54 11.89 -4.60
C ASP A 208 19.83 11.86 -6.10
N LEU A 209 19.20 10.95 -6.84
CA LEU A 209 19.28 10.88 -8.29
C LEU A 209 18.76 12.16 -8.95
N GLN A 210 17.65 12.71 -8.43
CA GLN A 210 17.08 13.98 -8.89
C GLN A 210 18.09 15.12 -8.76
N ALA A 211 18.68 15.27 -7.58
CA ALA A 211 19.63 16.34 -7.26
C ALA A 211 20.95 16.22 -8.04
N GLN A 212 21.45 15.00 -8.22
CA GLN A 212 22.69 14.74 -8.96
C GLN A 212 22.58 15.05 -10.46
N ASN A 213 21.41 14.83 -11.05
CA ASN A 213 21.21 14.89 -12.50
C ASN A 213 20.37 16.10 -12.98
N ASP A 214 19.96 17.01 -12.08
CA ASP A 214 18.98 18.08 -12.36
C ASP A 214 17.71 17.55 -13.05
N MET A 215 17.31 16.34 -12.67
CA MET A 215 16.24 15.59 -13.31
C MET A 215 14.88 16.08 -12.83
N ALA A 216 13.92 16.27 -13.73
CA ALA A 216 12.53 16.48 -13.35
C ALA A 216 11.85 15.15 -13.03
N MET A 217 10.82 15.18 -12.19
CA MET A 217 10.10 13.96 -11.81
C MET A 217 8.59 14.15 -11.87
N LEU A 218 7.92 13.25 -12.60
CA LEU A 218 6.48 13.06 -12.55
C LEU A 218 6.21 11.82 -11.68
N PHE A 219 5.78 12.04 -10.44
CA PHE A 219 5.64 10.99 -9.45
C PHE A 219 4.15 10.65 -9.24
N ILE A 220 3.73 9.44 -9.59
CA ILE A 220 2.36 8.99 -9.36
C ILE A 220 2.36 8.09 -8.12
N THR A 221 1.49 8.39 -7.17
CA THR A 221 1.26 7.53 -6.02
C THR A 221 -0.15 7.72 -5.47
N HIS A 222 -0.61 6.75 -4.72
CA HIS A 222 -1.80 6.86 -3.90
C HIS A 222 -1.46 7.15 -2.42
N ASP A 223 -0.19 7.10 -2.02
CA ASP A 223 0.25 7.41 -0.65
C ASP A 223 0.54 8.91 -0.49
N LEU A 224 -0.37 9.61 0.19
CA LEU A 224 -0.26 11.04 0.46
C LEU A 224 0.85 11.37 1.49
N GLY A 225 1.28 10.42 2.31
CA GLY A 225 2.44 10.60 3.18
C GLY A 225 3.74 10.70 2.37
N VAL A 226 3.88 9.88 1.33
CA VAL A 226 5.00 9.98 0.37
C VAL A 226 4.95 11.29 -0.41
N VAL A 227 3.75 11.73 -0.80
CA VAL A 227 3.57 13.00 -1.54
C VAL A 227 4.03 14.19 -0.69
N ALA A 228 3.66 14.25 0.59
CA ALA A 228 4.11 15.29 1.50
C ALA A 228 5.65 15.34 1.60
N GLU A 229 6.32 14.22 1.40
CA GLU A 229 7.76 14.12 1.52
C GLU A 229 8.52 14.56 0.25
N ILE A 230 8.02 14.19 -0.93
CA ILE A 230 8.76 14.34 -2.20
C ILE A 230 8.23 15.48 -3.09
N ALA A 231 6.98 15.89 -2.96
CA ALA A 231 6.35 16.81 -3.89
C ALA A 231 6.86 18.26 -3.74
N ASP A 232 7.04 18.93 -4.87
CA ASP A 232 7.01 20.39 -4.96
C ASP A 232 5.59 20.86 -5.29
N GLN A 233 4.96 20.19 -6.26
CA GLN A 233 3.60 20.45 -6.71
C GLN A 233 2.78 19.17 -6.70
N VAL A 234 1.47 19.31 -6.50
CA VAL A 234 0.53 18.18 -6.43
C VAL A 234 -0.63 18.44 -7.37
N THR A 235 -0.94 17.47 -8.23
CA THR A 235 -2.11 17.44 -9.11
C THR A 235 -3.03 16.33 -8.64
N VAL A 236 -4.20 16.71 -8.15
CA VAL A 236 -5.25 15.79 -7.70
C VAL A 236 -6.18 15.49 -8.88
N MET A 237 -6.28 14.22 -9.26
CA MET A 237 -7.11 13.75 -10.37
C MET A 237 -8.35 13.00 -9.88
N TYR A 238 -9.47 13.19 -10.58
CA TYR A 238 -10.70 12.45 -10.35
C TYR A 238 -11.43 12.16 -11.68
N LEU A 239 -11.79 10.90 -11.91
CA LEU A 239 -12.49 10.43 -13.12
C LEU A 239 -11.91 10.97 -14.44
N GLY A 240 -10.58 10.96 -14.60
CA GLY A 240 -9.90 11.38 -15.83
C GLY A 240 -9.80 12.90 -16.01
N LYS A 241 -10.08 13.69 -14.97
CA LYS A 241 -9.94 15.15 -14.96
C LYS A 241 -9.10 15.62 -13.78
N VAL A 242 -8.50 16.80 -13.89
CA VAL A 242 -7.87 17.48 -12.75
C VAL A 242 -8.98 18.06 -11.86
N ALA A 243 -8.94 17.76 -10.58
CA ALA A 243 -9.83 18.33 -9.56
C ALA A 243 -9.18 19.55 -8.90
N GLU A 244 -7.88 19.46 -8.62
CA GLU A 244 -7.11 20.52 -7.98
C GLU A 244 -5.62 20.39 -8.33
N HIS A 245 -4.91 21.52 -8.41
CA HIS A 245 -3.47 21.58 -8.65
C HIS A 245 -2.88 22.74 -7.85
N GLY A 246 -1.72 22.56 -7.22
CA GLY A 246 -1.03 23.62 -6.47
C GLY A 246 0.30 23.15 -5.89
N THR A 247 0.96 23.98 -5.08
CA THR A 247 2.13 23.54 -4.31
C THR A 247 1.72 22.49 -3.27
N ALA A 248 2.69 21.72 -2.78
CA ALA A 248 2.44 20.78 -1.68
C ALA A 248 1.81 21.50 -0.46
N GLU A 249 2.33 22.68 -0.08
CA GLU A 249 1.77 23.48 1.03
C GLU A 249 0.30 23.82 0.81
N GLN A 250 -0.04 24.35 -0.37
CA GLN A 250 -1.42 24.73 -0.71
C GLN A 250 -2.38 23.53 -0.63
N ILE A 251 -1.96 22.37 -1.14
CA ILE A 251 -2.83 21.19 -1.18
C ILE A 251 -2.99 20.55 0.21
N PHE A 252 -1.95 20.49 1.03
CA PHE A 252 -2.04 19.84 2.35
C PHE A 252 -2.59 20.75 3.45
N GLU A 253 -2.33 22.05 3.40
CA GLU A 253 -2.72 23.00 4.45
C GLU A 253 -4.05 23.70 4.16
N ASP A 254 -4.29 24.11 2.91
CA ASP A 254 -5.52 24.80 2.49
C ASP A 254 -6.14 24.25 1.19
N PRO A 255 -6.52 22.97 1.16
CA PRO A 255 -7.17 22.37 0.00
C PRO A 255 -8.51 23.06 -0.30
N GLN A 256 -8.73 23.42 -1.56
CA GLN A 256 -9.93 24.14 -2.01
C GLN A 256 -11.02 23.21 -2.54
N HIS A 257 -10.67 22.04 -3.09
CA HIS A 257 -11.66 21.13 -3.66
C HIS A 257 -12.20 20.14 -2.60
N PRO A 258 -13.54 19.93 -2.49
CA PRO A 258 -14.14 18.99 -1.54
C PRO A 258 -13.57 17.57 -1.61
N TYR A 259 -13.29 17.07 -2.82
CA TYR A 259 -12.60 15.80 -3.04
C TYR A 259 -11.22 15.75 -2.37
N THR A 260 -10.37 16.75 -2.59
CA THR A 260 -9.03 16.84 -1.98
C THR A 260 -9.12 16.84 -0.46
N ARG A 261 -10.03 17.64 0.11
CA ARG A 261 -10.33 17.63 1.56
C ARG A 261 -10.71 16.24 2.06
N ALA A 262 -11.57 15.55 1.32
CA ALA A 262 -12.04 14.23 1.70
C ALA A 262 -10.95 13.15 1.58
N LEU A 263 -10.07 13.25 0.57
CA LEU A 263 -8.89 12.38 0.43
C LEU A 263 -7.95 12.53 1.63
N LEU A 264 -7.56 13.76 1.97
CA LEU A 264 -6.64 14.04 3.08
C LEU A 264 -7.22 13.58 4.43
N ARG A 265 -8.52 13.80 4.66
CA ARG A 265 -9.21 13.31 5.87
C ARG A 265 -9.30 11.78 5.96
N SER A 266 -9.18 11.07 4.84
CA SER A 266 -9.25 9.61 4.81
C SER A 266 -7.94 8.93 5.24
N ILE A 267 -6.85 9.70 5.38
CA ILE A 267 -5.56 9.16 5.84
C ILE A 267 -5.63 8.90 7.35
N PRO A 268 -5.28 7.69 7.83
CA PRO A 268 -5.12 7.44 9.25
C PRO A 268 -4.05 8.37 9.84
N ALA A 269 -4.41 9.19 10.82
CA ALA A 269 -3.44 10.02 11.51
C ALA A 269 -2.63 9.15 12.49
N VAL A 270 -1.30 9.14 12.33
CA VAL A 270 -0.38 8.55 13.30
C VAL A 270 -0.20 9.55 14.44
N ARG A 271 -0.69 9.22 15.64
CA ARG A 271 -0.76 10.18 16.76
C ARG A 271 -0.20 9.64 18.08
N GLY A 272 0.30 8.39 18.09
CA GLY A 272 0.83 7.70 19.28
C GLY A 272 -0.12 7.69 20.49
N GLY A 273 -1.41 7.88 20.22
CA GLY A 273 -2.46 8.13 21.21
C GLY A 273 -3.44 6.97 21.38
N GLY A 274 -3.33 5.91 20.56
CA GLY A 274 -4.16 4.70 20.63
C GLY A 274 -5.68 4.93 20.53
N THR A 275 -6.12 6.15 20.21
CA THR A 275 -7.55 6.49 20.19
C THR A 275 -8.13 6.08 18.84
N ARG A 276 -8.92 5.01 18.84
CA ARG A 276 -9.67 4.57 17.66
C ARG A 276 -10.79 5.56 17.40
N SER A 277 -10.72 6.33 16.33
CA SER A 277 -11.85 7.11 15.82
C SER A 277 -12.25 6.56 14.47
N ARG A 278 -13.54 6.48 14.13
CA ARG A 278 -13.94 6.04 12.80
C ARG A 278 -13.24 6.89 11.73
N LEU A 279 -12.58 6.27 10.76
CA LEU A 279 -11.90 7.01 9.69
C LEU A 279 -12.93 7.75 8.85
N ALA A 280 -12.63 9.00 8.50
CA ALA A 280 -13.38 9.64 7.44
C ALA A 280 -13.16 8.83 6.15
N ALA A 281 -14.23 8.63 5.39
CA ALA A 281 -14.15 7.93 4.13
C ALA A 281 -15.04 8.63 3.11
N ILE A 282 -14.55 8.72 1.88
CA ILE A 282 -15.35 9.27 0.78
C ILE A 282 -16.52 8.32 0.53
N ARG A 283 -17.74 8.85 0.50
CA ARG A 283 -18.97 8.07 0.35
C ARG A 283 -19.03 7.36 -1.00
N GLY A 284 -19.67 6.19 -1.02
CA GLY A 284 -19.89 5.41 -2.24
C GLY A 284 -18.60 4.95 -2.93
N MET A 285 -18.76 4.51 -4.17
CA MET A 285 -17.67 4.04 -5.05
C MET A 285 -17.37 5.08 -6.13
N VAL A 286 -16.14 5.10 -6.64
CA VAL A 286 -15.80 5.85 -7.86
C VAL A 286 -16.70 5.35 -9.00
N PRO A 287 -17.48 6.23 -9.67
CA PRO A 287 -18.27 5.85 -10.82
C PRO A 287 -17.40 5.21 -11.91
N HIS A 288 -17.92 4.22 -12.63
CA HIS A 288 -17.17 3.66 -13.75
C HIS A 288 -16.94 4.74 -14.82
N PRO A 289 -15.74 4.90 -15.42
CA PRO A 289 -15.49 5.97 -16.38
C PRO A 289 -16.34 5.92 -17.65
N LEU A 290 -16.94 4.75 -17.97
CA LEU A 290 -17.97 4.60 -19.02
C LEU A 290 -19.26 5.36 -18.69
N HIS A 291 -19.60 5.48 -17.41
CA HIS A 291 -20.81 6.11 -16.90
C HIS A 291 -20.45 7.36 -16.09
N ARG A 292 -19.63 8.24 -16.68
CA ARG A 292 -19.24 9.48 -16.02
C ARG A 292 -20.50 10.33 -15.74
N PRO A 293 -20.69 10.83 -14.51
CA PRO A 293 -21.80 11.72 -14.20
C PRO A 293 -21.75 13.02 -15.02
N ALA A 294 -22.90 13.53 -15.47
CA ALA A 294 -23.01 14.82 -16.19
C ALA A 294 -22.60 16.03 -15.32
N GLY A 295 -22.09 17.12 -15.89
CA GLY A 295 -21.65 18.27 -15.10
C GLY A 295 -20.40 17.97 -14.24
N CYS A 296 -20.46 18.21 -12.92
CA CYS A 296 -19.35 17.98 -12.00
C CYS A 296 -19.09 16.47 -11.81
N PRO A 297 -17.87 15.97 -12.11
CA PRO A 297 -17.55 14.55 -11.98
C PRO A 297 -17.73 14.01 -10.57
N PHE A 298 -17.41 14.79 -9.54
CA PHE A 298 -17.41 14.37 -8.13
C PHE A 298 -18.78 14.49 -7.44
N ARG A 299 -19.80 15.04 -8.11
CA ARG A 299 -21.06 15.43 -7.43
C ARG A 299 -21.74 14.30 -6.67
N THR A 300 -21.68 13.06 -7.18
CA THR A 300 -22.39 11.91 -6.60
C THR A 300 -21.82 11.47 -5.25
N ARG A 301 -20.66 12.02 -4.88
CA ARG A 301 -19.91 11.71 -3.67
C ARG A 301 -19.48 12.98 -2.91
N CYS A 302 -19.97 14.15 -3.35
CA CYS A 302 -19.63 15.44 -2.79
C CYS A 302 -20.69 15.87 -1.76
N ASP A 303 -20.29 16.02 -0.50
CA ASP A 303 -21.16 16.53 0.57
C ASP A 303 -21.52 18.03 0.39
N HIS A 304 -20.89 18.69 -0.58
CA HIS A 304 -21.08 20.10 -0.93
C HIS A 304 -21.61 20.29 -2.37
N ALA A 305 -22.22 19.26 -2.97
CA ALA A 305 -22.81 19.38 -4.29
C ALA A 305 -23.93 20.44 -4.28
N ILE A 306 -23.91 21.35 -5.26
CA ILE A 306 -24.94 22.39 -5.45
C ILE A 306 -25.98 21.85 -6.44
N PRO A 307 -27.22 21.54 -5.99
CA PRO A 307 -28.26 20.98 -6.86
C PRO A 307 -28.55 21.88 -8.06
N GLY A 308 -28.75 21.27 -9.23
CA GLY A 308 -29.08 21.99 -10.46
C GLY A 308 -27.89 22.65 -11.17
N ILE A 309 -26.76 22.89 -10.47
CA ILE A 309 -25.51 23.37 -11.07
C ILE A 309 -24.52 22.22 -11.23
N CYS A 310 -24.18 21.53 -10.14
CA CYS A 310 -23.23 20.42 -10.17
C CYS A 310 -23.72 19.26 -11.03
N ASP A 311 -25.03 19.11 -11.23
CA ASP A 311 -25.63 18.03 -12.02
C ASP A 311 -25.52 18.22 -13.54
N THR A 312 -25.33 19.46 -13.98
CA THR A 312 -25.53 19.86 -15.38
C THR A 312 -24.28 20.55 -15.95
N VAL A 313 -23.57 21.35 -15.15
CA VAL A 313 -22.45 22.18 -15.60
C VAL A 313 -21.12 21.57 -15.15
N THR A 314 -20.16 21.47 -16.06
CA THR A 314 -18.78 21.08 -15.71
C THR A 314 -18.07 22.29 -15.09
N PRO A 315 -17.44 22.16 -13.91
CA PRO A 315 -16.75 23.29 -13.30
C PRO A 315 -15.55 23.75 -14.13
N GLU A 316 -15.41 25.06 -14.28
CA GLU A 316 -14.24 25.70 -14.88
C GLU A 316 -13.13 25.89 -13.84
N ALA A 317 -11.92 26.19 -14.31
CA ALA A 317 -10.76 26.43 -13.46
C ALA A 317 -10.94 27.72 -12.66
N THR A 318 -10.97 27.61 -11.33
CA THR A 318 -10.85 28.76 -10.43
C THR A 318 -9.41 28.88 -9.96
N ARG A 319 -8.77 30.04 -10.19
CA ARG A 319 -7.39 30.31 -9.78
C ARG A 319 -7.36 31.00 -8.41
N PHE A 320 -6.45 30.56 -7.55
CA PHE A 320 -6.15 31.16 -6.25
C PHE A 320 -4.74 31.78 -6.31
N GLU A 321 -4.14 32.06 -5.15
CA GLU A 321 -2.80 32.64 -5.09
C GLU A 321 -1.75 31.70 -5.71
N GLY A 322 -0.83 32.28 -6.49
CA GLY A 322 0.21 31.52 -7.21
C GLY A 322 -0.36 30.62 -8.32
N ASP A 323 0.13 29.38 -8.38
CA ASP A 323 -0.27 28.38 -9.39
C ASP A 323 -1.43 27.48 -8.91
N HIS A 324 -2.10 27.85 -7.81
CA HIS A 324 -3.18 27.03 -7.22
C HIS A 324 -4.48 27.16 -8.02
N VAL A 325 -5.01 26.03 -8.48
CA VAL A 325 -6.23 25.96 -9.27
C VAL A 325 -7.12 24.84 -8.74
N ALA A 326 -8.43 25.12 -8.61
CA ALA A 326 -9.44 24.10 -8.32
C ALA A 326 -10.59 24.16 -9.31
N TYR A 327 -11.11 23.00 -9.70
CA TYR A 327 -12.25 22.86 -10.60
C TYR A 327 -13.52 22.58 -9.80
N CYS A 328 -14.08 23.62 -9.16
CA CYS A 328 -15.23 23.47 -8.27
C CYS A 328 -16.18 24.68 -8.32
N HIS A 329 -17.48 24.41 -8.47
CA HIS A 329 -18.53 25.44 -8.45
C HIS A 329 -18.68 26.16 -7.11
N LEU A 330 -18.12 25.63 -6.01
CA LEU A 330 -18.17 26.32 -4.71
C LEU A 330 -17.46 27.68 -4.74
N HIS A 331 -16.49 27.85 -5.64
CA HIS A 331 -15.65 29.04 -5.70
C HIS A 331 -16.03 29.98 -6.84
N THR A 332 -17.05 29.65 -7.63
CA THR A 332 -17.62 30.56 -8.61
C THR A 332 -18.63 31.50 -7.95
N GLU A 333 -19.02 32.58 -8.64
CA GLU A 333 -20.03 33.52 -8.15
C GLU A 333 -21.35 32.82 -7.76
N ALA A 334 -21.75 31.79 -8.52
CA ALA A 334 -22.93 30.97 -8.23
C ALA A 334 -22.79 30.17 -6.92
N GLY A 335 -21.59 29.66 -6.61
CA GLY A 335 -21.29 29.03 -5.33
C GLY A 335 -21.25 30.02 -4.17
N ALA A 336 -20.69 31.21 -4.38
CA ALA A 336 -20.64 32.27 -3.38
C ALA A 336 -22.05 32.75 -2.96
N ALA A 337 -22.96 32.92 -3.93
CA ALA A 337 -24.36 33.26 -3.66
C ALA A 337 -25.08 32.17 -2.84
N THR A 338 -24.80 30.90 -3.13
CA THR A 338 -25.38 29.76 -2.40
C THR A 338 -24.87 29.67 -0.96
N ARG A 339 -23.57 29.95 -0.71
CA ARG A 339 -22.98 30.03 0.65
C ARG A 339 -23.56 31.15 1.52
N SER A 340 -23.96 32.26 0.90
CA SER A 340 -24.56 33.40 1.60
C SER A 340 -26.04 33.18 1.91
N ALA A 341 -26.75 32.43 1.06
CA ALA A 341 -28.18 32.12 1.22
C ALA A 341 -28.47 30.90 2.11
N SER A 342 -27.51 29.97 2.25
CA SER A 342 -27.62 28.83 3.14
C SER A 342 -26.82 29.07 4.42
N GLY A 343 -27.52 29.18 5.56
CA GLY A 343 -26.92 28.87 6.87
C GLY A 343 -26.33 27.45 6.88
N PRO A 344 -25.75 26.96 8.00
CA PRO A 344 -25.06 25.66 8.04
C PRO A 344 -25.92 24.57 7.36
N ALA A 345 -25.38 24.00 6.28
CA ALA A 345 -26.15 23.31 5.25
C ALA A 345 -27.02 22.17 5.81
N VAL A 346 -28.33 22.27 5.60
CA VAL A 346 -29.25 21.13 5.72
C VAL A 346 -29.22 20.38 4.40
N VAL A 347 -28.72 19.15 4.45
CA VAL A 347 -28.61 18.22 3.32
C VAL A 347 -30.01 17.83 2.83
N PRO A 348 -30.38 18.01 1.56
CA PRO A 348 -31.55 17.34 0.99
C PRO A 348 -31.25 15.83 0.86
N PRO A 349 -32.19 14.93 1.20
CA PRO A 349 -31.95 13.50 1.11
C PRO A 349 -31.75 13.08 -0.34
N ALA A 350 -30.69 12.30 -0.58
CA ALA A 350 -30.47 11.61 -1.85
C ALA A 350 -31.65 10.64 -2.12
N PRO A 351 -32.00 10.38 -3.41
CA PRO A 351 -32.92 9.30 -3.74
C PRO A 351 -32.39 7.98 -3.19
N ASP A 352 -33.31 7.13 -2.73
CA ASP A 352 -33.08 5.93 -1.94
C ASP A 352 -32.11 4.94 -2.62
N VAL A 353 -30.82 5.05 -2.28
CA VAL A 353 -29.79 4.05 -2.56
C VAL A 353 -29.29 3.57 -1.21
N GLY A 354 -29.72 2.37 -0.83
CA GLY A 354 -29.46 1.66 0.43
C GLY A 354 -28.32 2.23 1.29
N SER A 355 -28.71 2.93 2.35
CA SER A 355 -27.86 3.77 3.18
C SER A 355 -26.94 2.98 4.12
N LEU A 356 -25.62 3.07 3.91
CA LEU A 356 -24.68 3.20 5.03
C LEU A 356 -24.68 4.69 5.41
N GLN A 357 -25.46 5.04 6.43
CA GLN A 357 -25.47 6.39 6.98
C GLN A 357 -24.09 6.70 7.57
N VAL A 358 -23.36 7.63 6.96
CA VAL A 358 -22.20 8.27 7.61
C VAL A 358 -22.77 9.30 8.57
N GLY A 359 -23.02 8.88 9.81
CA GLY A 359 -23.31 9.78 10.92
C GLY A 359 -22.13 10.72 11.23
N PRO A 360 -22.32 11.73 12.09
CA PRO A 360 -21.24 12.60 12.53
C PRO A 360 -20.06 11.78 13.07
N LEU A 361 -18.83 12.33 13.02
CA LEU A 361 -17.62 11.78 13.65
C LEU A 361 -17.94 11.34 15.09
N ARG A 362 -18.32 10.08 15.27
CA ARG A 362 -18.44 9.48 16.58
C ARG A 362 -17.03 9.06 16.95
N VAL A 363 -16.53 9.63 18.05
CA VAL A 363 -15.44 9.01 18.78
C VAL A 363 -15.93 7.59 19.05
N ILE A 364 -15.23 6.59 18.50
CA ILE A 364 -15.43 5.23 18.99
C ILE A 364 -14.81 5.35 20.37
N GLU A 365 -15.65 5.47 21.41
CA GLU A 365 -15.14 5.50 22.77
C GLU A 365 -14.16 4.33 22.89
N PRO A 366 -12.92 4.56 23.38
CA PRO A 366 -11.97 3.48 23.56
C PRO A 366 -12.66 2.51 24.48
N VAL A 367 -13.18 1.42 23.91
CA VAL A 367 -13.89 0.46 24.72
C VAL A 367 -12.84 0.00 25.70
N ALA A 368 -13.11 0.17 26.99
CA ALA A 368 -12.32 -0.37 28.07
C ALA A 368 -12.33 -1.91 27.95
N ARG A 369 -11.64 -2.43 26.95
CA ARG A 369 -11.64 -3.83 26.50
C ARG A 369 -10.39 -4.51 27.04
N THR A 370 -9.25 -3.83 27.02
CA THR A 370 -7.92 -4.41 27.30
C THR A 370 -7.78 -5.03 28.69
N ALA A 371 -8.42 -4.47 29.72
CA ALA A 371 -8.38 -5.01 31.09
C ALA A 371 -9.41 -6.13 31.35
N ALA A 372 -10.49 -6.20 30.57
CA ALA A 372 -11.52 -7.23 30.71
C ALA A 372 -11.19 -8.52 29.91
N MET A 373 -10.39 -8.39 28.84
CA MET A 373 -10.07 -9.49 27.91
C MET A 373 -9.10 -10.54 28.48
N SER A 374 -8.35 -10.21 29.53
CA SER A 374 -7.46 -11.15 30.21
C SER A 374 -8.20 -12.14 31.14
N ALA A 375 -9.49 -11.91 31.44
CA ALA A 375 -10.27 -12.77 32.33
C ALA A 375 -10.74 -14.10 31.68
N ASP A 376 -10.97 -14.12 30.36
CA ASP A 376 -11.49 -15.29 29.63
C ASP A 376 -10.39 -16.23 29.09
N GLY A 377 -9.12 -15.92 29.35
CA GLY A 377 -7.97 -16.68 28.83
C GLY A 377 -7.77 -16.51 27.31
N PRO A 378 -6.67 -17.06 26.75
CA PRO A 378 -6.35 -16.90 25.33
C PRO A 378 -7.23 -17.76 24.42
N ILE A 379 -7.53 -17.28 23.21
CA ILE A 379 -8.15 -18.09 22.16
C ILE A 379 -7.12 -18.99 21.47
N LEU A 380 -5.87 -18.53 21.37
CA LEU A 380 -4.78 -19.23 20.73
C LEU A 380 -3.46 -18.95 21.48
N GLU A 381 -2.71 -20.00 21.78
CA GLU A 381 -1.32 -19.92 22.20
C GLU A 381 -0.43 -20.66 21.20
N VAL A 382 0.63 -20.01 20.77
CA VAL A 382 1.67 -20.56 19.90
C VAL A 382 2.94 -20.65 20.74
N ARG A 383 3.58 -21.82 20.76
CA ARG A 383 4.78 -22.05 21.56
C ARG A 383 5.91 -22.63 20.72
N GLY A 384 7.05 -21.95 20.70
CA GLY A 384 8.27 -22.37 20.00
C GLY A 384 8.04 -22.76 18.54
N LEU A 385 7.14 -22.08 17.84
CA LEU A 385 6.75 -22.48 16.49
C LEU A 385 7.88 -22.24 15.50
N THR A 386 8.22 -23.26 14.73
CA THR A 386 9.21 -23.15 13.65
C THR A 386 8.61 -23.53 12.31
N LYS A 387 9.08 -22.85 11.26
CA LYS A 387 8.84 -23.23 9.86
C LYS A 387 10.10 -22.95 9.05
N HIS A 388 10.81 -24.02 8.72
CA HIS A 388 12.01 -23.97 7.90
C HIS A 388 11.75 -24.57 6.53
N TYR A 389 12.23 -23.92 5.48
CA TYR A 389 12.15 -24.40 4.09
C TYR A 389 13.53 -24.87 3.63
N PRO A 390 13.71 -26.14 3.23
CA PRO A 390 15.00 -26.63 2.78
C PRO A 390 15.46 -25.92 1.50
N ILE A 391 16.74 -25.58 1.41
CA ILE A 391 17.39 -24.94 0.26
C ILE A 391 18.19 -25.99 -0.49
N GLY A 392 17.83 -26.20 -1.76
CA GLY A 392 18.39 -27.29 -2.54
C GLY A 392 17.90 -28.65 -2.02
N GLY A 393 17.66 -29.59 -2.93
CA GLY A 393 17.15 -30.90 -2.57
C GLY A 393 16.00 -31.31 -3.46
N GLY A 394 16.20 -32.43 -4.16
CA GLY A 394 15.13 -33.26 -4.71
C GLY A 394 15.10 -34.57 -3.93
N LEU A 395 14.32 -35.55 -4.41
CA LEU A 395 14.14 -36.86 -3.75
C LEU A 395 15.46 -37.63 -3.47
N PHE A 396 16.59 -37.20 -4.05
CA PHE A 396 17.92 -37.84 -3.93
C PHE A 396 19.09 -36.88 -3.64
N ARG A 397 18.85 -35.60 -3.26
CA ARG A 397 19.94 -34.66 -2.92
C ARG A 397 19.78 -34.12 -1.50
N VAL A 398 20.89 -34.13 -0.75
CA VAL A 398 20.97 -33.56 0.60
C VAL A 398 20.73 -32.04 0.53
N PRO A 399 19.87 -31.48 1.38
CA PRO A 399 19.69 -30.03 1.46
C PRO A 399 20.99 -29.32 1.86
N THR A 400 21.31 -28.22 1.17
CA THR A 400 22.52 -27.41 1.44
C THR A 400 22.31 -26.36 2.54
N GLY A 401 21.06 -26.20 3.01
CA GLY A 401 20.68 -25.26 4.06
C GLY A 401 19.16 -25.22 4.24
N ALA A 402 18.65 -24.29 5.04
CA ALA A 402 17.23 -24.03 5.16
C ALA A 402 16.94 -22.56 5.43
N VAL A 403 15.94 -22.00 4.74
CA VAL A 403 15.38 -20.67 5.02
C VAL A 403 14.55 -20.76 6.29
N ARG A 404 14.95 -20.04 7.34
CA ARG A 404 14.25 -20.03 8.63
C ARG A 404 13.17 -18.95 8.63
N ALA A 405 12.03 -19.24 7.99
CA ALA A 405 10.96 -18.28 7.80
C ALA A 405 10.20 -17.95 9.10
N VAL A 406 10.09 -18.92 10.01
CA VAL A 406 9.61 -18.74 11.38
C VAL A 406 10.53 -19.57 12.27
N ASP A 407 11.08 -19.01 13.34
CA ASP A 407 12.13 -19.66 14.13
C ASP A 407 11.92 -19.44 15.63
N GLY A 408 11.12 -20.30 16.27
CA GLY A 408 10.92 -20.28 17.71
C GLY A 408 9.95 -19.19 18.17
N VAL A 409 8.89 -18.94 17.39
CA VAL A 409 7.92 -17.90 17.72
C VAL A 409 6.97 -18.35 18.84
N ASP A 410 6.91 -17.55 19.89
CA ASP A 410 5.90 -17.59 20.93
C ASP A 410 4.87 -16.46 20.70
N LEU A 411 3.58 -16.78 20.82
CA LEU A 411 2.50 -15.81 20.62
C LEU A 411 1.27 -16.20 21.43
N THR A 412 0.65 -15.23 22.07
CA THR A 412 -0.66 -15.42 22.72
C THR A 412 -1.66 -14.50 22.05
N ILE A 413 -2.89 -14.96 21.81
CA ILE A 413 -3.98 -14.15 21.23
C ILE A 413 -5.20 -14.24 22.12
N PHE A 414 -5.83 -13.10 22.43
CA PHE A 414 -7.01 -13.00 23.28
C PHE A 414 -8.33 -12.87 22.49
N PRO A 415 -9.46 -13.37 23.03
CA PRO A 415 -10.77 -13.20 22.41
C PRO A 415 -11.14 -11.73 22.19
N GLY A 416 -11.66 -11.40 21.01
CA GLY A 416 -12.12 -10.05 20.66
C GLY A 416 -11.04 -9.01 20.39
N GLU A 417 -9.75 -9.35 20.50
CA GLU A 417 -8.65 -8.42 20.21
C GLU A 417 -8.31 -8.38 18.72
N THR A 418 -7.76 -7.25 18.29
CA THR A 418 -6.99 -7.16 17.05
C THR A 418 -5.51 -7.10 17.41
N MET A 419 -4.79 -8.18 17.14
CA MET A 419 -3.34 -8.22 17.26
C MET A 419 -2.70 -7.89 15.91
N GLY A 420 -2.03 -6.74 15.83
CA GLY A 420 -1.26 -6.33 14.66
C GLY A 420 0.06 -7.10 14.57
N LEU A 421 0.41 -7.58 13.38
CA LEU A 421 1.68 -8.26 13.10
C LEU A 421 2.45 -7.50 12.02
N VAL A 422 3.59 -6.92 12.39
CA VAL A 422 4.34 -5.98 11.55
C VAL A 422 5.82 -6.35 11.42
N GLY A 423 6.48 -5.80 10.41
CA GLY A 423 7.90 -6.05 10.11
C GLY A 423 8.19 -5.88 8.62
N GLU A 424 9.46 -5.87 8.25
CA GLU A 424 9.94 -5.75 6.86
C GLU A 424 9.47 -6.92 5.99
N SER A 425 9.50 -6.73 4.66
CA SER A 425 9.14 -7.80 3.72
C SER A 425 10.07 -9.00 3.90
N GLY A 426 9.51 -10.20 3.89
CA GLY A 426 10.28 -11.44 4.06
C GLY A 426 10.65 -11.80 5.51
N CYS A 427 10.22 -11.04 6.53
CA CYS A 427 10.51 -11.38 7.93
C CYS A 427 9.71 -12.57 8.50
N GLY A 428 8.74 -13.13 7.76
CA GLY A 428 8.02 -14.35 8.15
C GLY A 428 6.53 -14.21 8.48
N LYS A 429 5.96 -13.00 8.48
CA LYS A 429 4.57 -12.72 8.91
C LYS A 429 3.51 -13.60 8.24
N THR A 430 3.48 -13.61 6.91
CA THR A 430 2.54 -14.43 6.13
C THR A 430 2.74 -15.93 6.37
N THR A 431 3.99 -16.37 6.54
CA THR A 431 4.29 -17.77 6.89
C THR A 431 3.72 -18.13 8.25
N LEU A 432 3.93 -17.28 9.27
CA LEU A 432 3.36 -17.44 10.61
C LEU A 432 1.83 -17.49 10.57
N GLY A 433 1.18 -16.54 9.90
CA GLY A 433 -0.28 -16.50 9.74
C GLY A 433 -0.84 -17.76 9.07
N ARG A 434 -0.17 -18.27 8.03
CA ARG A 434 -0.56 -19.51 7.34
C ARG A 434 -0.33 -20.76 8.17
N CYS A 435 0.70 -20.80 9.03
CA CYS A 435 0.92 -21.87 9.98
C CYS A 435 -0.16 -21.88 11.06
N VAL A 436 -0.48 -20.72 11.64
CA VAL A 436 -1.57 -20.53 12.61
C VAL A 436 -2.92 -20.97 12.02
N ALA A 437 -3.21 -20.61 10.77
CA ALA A 437 -4.42 -21.03 10.07
C ALA A 437 -4.41 -22.50 9.61
N ARG A 438 -3.31 -23.24 9.84
CA ARG A 438 -3.11 -24.63 9.37
C ARG A 438 -3.35 -24.80 7.86
N LEU A 439 -2.97 -23.77 7.11
CA LEU A 439 -2.79 -23.82 5.65
C LEU A 439 -1.39 -24.33 5.29
N LEU A 440 -0.41 -24.07 6.18
CA LEU A 440 0.93 -24.63 6.13
C LEU A 440 1.21 -25.43 7.39
N ASP A 441 1.96 -26.52 7.24
CA ASP A 441 2.47 -27.30 8.35
C ASP A 441 3.70 -26.64 8.96
N SER A 442 3.72 -26.51 10.28
CA SER A 442 4.94 -26.16 11.01
C SER A 442 5.97 -27.29 10.92
N THR A 443 7.23 -26.93 11.08
CA THR A 443 8.34 -27.88 11.21
C THR A 443 8.38 -28.45 12.63
N SER A 444 8.20 -27.60 13.64
CA SER A 444 8.05 -27.98 15.05
C SER A 444 7.25 -26.91 15.82
N GLY A 445 7.02 -27.14 17.11
CA GLY A 445 6.27 -26.26 18.01
C GLY A 445 4.80 -26.64 18.12
N GLU A 446 4.09 -25.92 18.98
CA GLU A 446 2.71 -26.21 19.38
C GLU A 446 1.78 -25.05 19.02
N ILE A 447 0.56 -25.35 18.56
CA ILE A 447 -0.49 -24.35 18.31
C ILE A 447 -1.72 -24.74 19.13
N ARG A 448 -1.78 -24.28 20.38
CA ARG A 448 -2.89 -24.58 21.30
C ARG A 448 -4.09 -23.67 21.03
N TYR A 449 -5.18 -24.24 20.56
CA TYR A 449 -6.45 -23.54 20.34
C TYR A 449 -7.44 -23.84 21.46
N HIS A 450 -7.99 -22.78 22.07
CA HIS A 450 -8.97 -22.88 23.16
C HIS A 450 -10.39 -22.75 22.61
N ARG A 451 -11.17 -23.83 22.77
CA ARG A 451 -12.57 -23.89 22.38
C ARG A 451 -13.45 -23.08 23.33
N ALA A 452 -14.64 -22.73 22.87
CA ALA A 452 -15.63 -22.03 23.70
C ALA A 452 -16.13 -22.85 24.89
N ASP A 453 -15.94 -24.18 24.88
CA ASP A 453 -16.29 -25.08 25.97
C ASP A 453 -15.16 -25.28 27.01
N GLY A 454 -14.08 -24.48 26.92
CA GLY A 454 -12.93 -24.52 27.82
C GLY A 454 -11.88 -25.59 27.50
N ARG A 455 -12.13 -26.49 26.53
CA ARG A 455 -11.13 -27.49 26.12
C ARG A 455 -10.08 -26.87 25.19
N SER A 456 -8.83 -27.29 25.32
CA SER A 456 -7.75 -26.92 24.41
C SER A 456 -7.30 -28.08 23.54
N VAL A 457 -6.92 -27.80 22.29
CA VAL A 457 -6.27 -28.78 21.42
C VAL A 457 -5.00 -28.21 20.81
N ASP A 458 -4.00 -29.05 20.56
CA ASP A 458 -2.88 -28.67 19.71
C ASP A 458 -3.24 -28.89 18.24
N LEU A 459 -3.38 -27.81 17.47
CA LEU A 459 -3.69 -27.87 16.05
C LEU A 459 -2.51 -28.38 15.21
N ALA A 460 -1.26 -28.22 15.66
CA ALA A 460 -0.07 -28.57 14.89
C ALA A 460 0.01 -30.08 14.62
N SER A 461 -0.35 -30.90 15.61
CA SER A 461 -0.41 -32.36 15.50
C SER A 461 -1.65 -32.90 14.79
N MET A 462 -2.71 -32.10 14.61
CA MET A 462 -3.97 -32.57 14.03
C MET A 462 -3.92 -32.82 12.51
N ARG A 463 -4.62 -33.87 12.08
CA ARG A 463 -4.73 -34.30 10.66
C ARG A 463 -6.16 -34.69 10.29
N GLY A 464 -6.43 -34.72 8.98
CA GLY A 464 -7.67 -35.26 8.42
C GLY A 464 -8.94 -34.53 8.85
N ARG A 465 -10.01 -35.30 9.13
CA ARG A 465 -11.34 -34.76 9.48
C ARG A 465 -11.35 -33.94 10.77
N ALA A 466 -10.50 -34.29 11.75
CA ALA A 466 -10.44 -33.57 13.02
C ALA A 466 -10.00 -32.11 12.84
N LEU A 467 -9.16 -31.82 11.84
CA LEU A 467 -8.73 -30.46 11.51
C LEU A 467 -9.79 -29.66 10.74
N GLN A 468 -10.73 -30.32 10.05
CA GLN A 468 -11.74 -29.66 9.24
C GLN A 468 -12.69 -28.77 10.07
N GLU A 469 -12.96 -29.15 11.32
CA GLU A 469 -13.75 -28.34 12.25
C GLU A 469 -13.10 -26.97 12.48
N TYR A 470 -11.79 -26.94 12.74
CA TYR A 470 -11.05 -25.71 13.05
C TYR A 470 -10.81 -24.83 11.82
N ARG A 471 -10.73 -25.41 10.62
CA ARG A 471 -10.70 -24.65 9.36
C ARG A 471 -11.95 -23.82 9.10
N ARG A 472 -13.04 -24.06 9.85
CA ARG A 472 -14.26 -23.23 9.87
C ARG A 472 -14.14 -22.09 10.87
N GLN A 473 -13.44 -22.33 11.98
CA GLN A 473 -13.30 -21.40 13.11
C GLN A 473 -12.13 -20.44 12.93
N ILE A 474 -11.11 -20.81 12.14
CA ILE A 474 -9.95 -20.01 11.77
C ILE A 474 -9.98 -19.79 10.25
N ARG A 475 -10.14 -18.53 9.84
CA ARG A 475 -10.28 -18.15 8.43
C ARG A 475 -9.22 -17.13 8.04
N VAL A 476 -8.94 -17.05 6.75
CA VAL A 476 -7.93 -16.13 6.22
C VAL A 476 -8.59 -15.20 5.20
N ILE A 477 -8.33 -13.90 5.34
CA ILE A 477 -8.52 -12.91 4.28
C ILE A 477 -7.17 -12.80 3.58
N PHE A 478 -7.11 -13.20 2.31
CA PHE A 478 -5.86 -13.24 1.55
C PHE A 478 -5.45 -11.86 1.05
N GLN A 479 -4.13 -11.64 0.94
CA GLN A 479 -3.48 -10.42 0.45
C GLN A 479 -3.98 -9.97 -0.93
N ASP A 480 -4.02 -10.90 -1.90
CA ASP A 480 -4.48 -10.59 -3.26
C ASP A 480 -5.94 -11.06 -3.47
N PRO A 481 -6.91 -10.13 -3.60
CA PRO A 481 -8.28 -10.47 -3.91
C PRO A 481 -8.46 -11.05 -5.32
N PHE A 482 -7.52 -10.84 -6.26
CA PHE A 482 -7.64 -11.34 -7.62
C PHE A 482 -7.34 -12.83 -7.72
N SER A 483 -6.18 -13.26 -7.25
CA SER A 483 -5.79 -14.69 -7.27
C SER A 483 -6.60 -15.56 -6.29
N SER A 484 -7.20 -14.96 -5.25
CA SER A 484 -7.98 -15.70 -4.25
C SER A 484 -9.43 -16.00 -4.67
N LEU A 485 -9.94 -15.35 -5.72
CA LEU A 485 -11.30 -15.53 -6.25
C LEU A 485 -11.25 -16.28 -7.58
N ASN A 486 -12.05 -17.36 -7.72
CA ASN A 486 -12.11 -18.08 -8.98
C ASN A 486 -12.88 -17.26 -10.03
N PRO A 487 -12.24 -16.83 -11.15
CA PRO A 487 -12.88 -15.95 -12.13
C PRO A 487 -14.04 -16.61 -12.88
N ARG A 488 -14.18 -17.93 -12.80
CA ARG A 488 -15.23 -18.72 -13.46
C ARG A 488 -16.44 -18.99 -12.56
N MET A 489 -16.41 -18.52 -11.32
CA MET A 489 -17.51 -18.72 -10.37
C MET A 489 -18.26 -17.40 -10.14
N THR A 490 -19.58 -17.48 -9.92
CA THR A 490 -20.39 -16.31 -9.54
C THR A 490 -20.14 -15.94 -8.08
N LEU A 491 -20.52 -14.73 -7.67
CA LEU A 491 -20.43 -14.31 -6.27
C LEU A 491 -21.17 -15.25 -5.31
N GLN A 492 -22.37 -15.71 -5.69
CA GLN A 492 -23.11 -16.69 -4.91
C GLN A 492 -22.31 -17.96 -4.68
N GLN A 493 -21.64 -18.46 -5.73
CA GLN A 493 -20.82 -19.67 -5.63
C GLN A 493 -19.58 -19.44 -4.78
N ILE A 494 -18.91 -18.30 -4.93
CA ILE A 494 -17.67 -17.97 -4.21
C ILE A 494 -17.93 -17.77 -2.71
N VAL A 495 -18.91 -16.94 -2.36
CA VAL A 495 -19.25 -16.63 -0.96
C VAL A 495 -20.00 -17.81 -0.32
N GLY A 496 -20.80 -18.55 -1.08
CA GLY A 496 -21.54 -19.71 -0.58
C GLY A 496 -20.72 -21.01 -0.48
N GLU A 497 -19.60 -21.13 -1.19
CA GLU A 497 -18.75 -22.33 -1.19
C GLU A 497 -18.36 -22.77 0.23
N PRO A 498 -17.87 -21.89 1.13
CA PRO A 498 -17.56 -22.28 2.50
C PRO A 498 -18.75 -22.85 3.26
N LEU A 499 -19.98 -22.37 3.04
CA LEU A 499 -21.18 -22.94 3.67
C LEU A 499 -21.48 -24.34 3.13
N ARG A 500 -21.41 -24.49 1.80
CA ARG A 500 -21.74 -25.75 1.11
C ARG A 500 -20.75 -26.86 1.45
N VAL A 501 -19.45 -26.57 1.35
CA VAL A 501 -18.36 -27.54 1.64
C VAL A 501 -18.41 -28.01 3.09
N ASN A 502 -18.82 -27.12 3.99
CA ASN A 502 -18.93 -27.44 5.41
C ASN A 502 -20.31 -28.00 5.82
N GLY A 503 -21.25 -28.13 4.87
CA GLY A 503 -22.61 -28.63 5.15
C GLY A 503 -23.40 -27.73 6.09
N LEU A 504 -23.14 -26.42 6.10
CA LEU A 504 -23.75 -25.44 7.02
C LEU A 504 -25.03 -24.81 6.48
N ALA A 505 -25.22 -24.81 5.16
CA ALA A 505 -26.44 -24.33 4.50
C ALA A 505 -26.51 -24.91 3.08
N ARG A 506 -27.72 -25.07 2.53
CA ARG A 506 -27.97 -25.50 1.14
C ARG A 506 -29.24 -24.85 0.59
N GLY A 507 -29.38 -24.82 -0.75
CA GLY A 507 -30.56 -24.27 -1.42
C GLY A 507 -30.83 -22.82 -1.02
N ARG A 508 -32.09 -22.51 -0.70
CA ARG A 508 -32.55 -21.17 -0.37
C ARG A 508 -31.88 -20.56 0.88
N GLU A 509 -31.61 -21.38 1.90
CA GLU A 509 -30.92 -20.89 3.11
C GLU A 509 -29.50 -20.38 2.78
N LEU A 510 -28.80 -21.04 1.86
CA LEU A 510 -27.49 -20.59 1.41
C LEU A 510 -27.59 -19.26 0.67
N GLU A 511 -28.59 -19.11 -0.20
CA GLU A 511 -28.83 -17.87 -0.94
C GLU A 511 -29.14 -16.70 0.00
N ASP A 512 -30.04 -16.91 0.95
CA ASP A 512 -30.43 -15.87 1.92
C ASP A 512 -29.23 -15.44 2.78
N ARG A 513 -28.39 -16.39 3.23
CA ARG A 513 -27.17 -16.08 4.00
C ARG A 513 -26.12 -15.36 3.17
N VAL A 514 -25.99 -15.70 1.89
CA VAL A 514 -25.08 -14.98 0.99
C VAL A 514 -25.58 -13.56 0.77
N ALA A 515 -26.88 -13.37 0.52
CA ALA A 515 -27.49 -12.05 0.33
C ALA A 515 -27.31 -11.15 1.58
N ASP A 516 -27.56 -11.69 2.78
CA ASP A 516 -27.31 -11.00 4.05
C ASP A 516 -25.83 -10.62 4.19
N MET A 517 -24.90 -11.55 3.95
CA MET A 517 -23.48 -11.26 4.06
C MET A 517 -22.99 -10.24 3.03
N LEU A 518 -23.49 -10.28 1.79
CA LEU A 518 -23.17 -9.26 0.78
C LEU A 518 -23.63 -7.87 1.26
N SER A 519 -24.84 -7.78 1.82
CA SER A 519 -25.37 -6.53 2.37
C SER A 519 -24.49 -5.98 3.49
N ARG A 520 -24.04 -6.84 4.41
CA ARG A 520 -23.13 -6.46 5.52
C ARG A 520 -21.79 -5.94 5.05
N VAL A 521 -21.23 -6.51 3.99
CA VAL A 521 -19.97 -6.00 3.40
C VAL A 521 -20.17 -4.79 2.48
N GLY A 522 -21.40 -4.26 2.38
CA GLY A 522 -21.74 -3.09 1.57
C GLY A 522 -21.89 -3.37 0.08
N LEU A 523 -22.22 -4.61 -0.29
CA LEU A 523 -22.51 -5.02 -1.66
C LEU A 523 -24.01 -5.30 -1.83
N ARG A 524 -24.53 -5.02 -3.02
CA ARG A 524 -25.93 -5.25 -3.34
C ARG A 524 -26.20 -6.75 -3.55
N PRO A 525 -27.24 -7.36 -2.93
CA PRO A 525 -27.59 -8.76 -3.14
C PRO A 525 -27.82 -9.13 -4.60
N GLU A 526 -28.34 -8.21 -5.42
CA GLU A 526 -28.53 -8.41 -6.87
C GLU A 526 -27.23 -8.77 -7.62
N TYR A 527 -26.07 -8.52 -7.02
CA TYR A 527 -24.77 -8.84 -7.61
C TYR A 527 -24.42 -10.33 -7.53
N MET A 528 -25.18 -11.15 -6.80
CA MET A 528 -24.91 -12.59 -6.59
C MET A 528 -24.60 -13.38 -7.87
N GLN A 529 -25.21 -13.03 -9.01
CA GLN A 529 -25.02 -13.73 -10.28
C GLN A 529 -23.87 -13.18 -11.14
N ARG A 530 -23.19 -12.12 -10.69
CA ARG A 530 -22.05 -11.53 -11.40
C ARG A 530 -20.76 -12.28 -11.08
N TYR A 531 -19.77 -12.10 -11.94
CA TYR A 531 -18.44 -12.68 -11.82
C TYR A 531 -17.42 -11.68 -11.24
N PRO A 532 -16.32 -12.14 -10.60
CA PRO A 532 -15.33 -11.27 -9.96
C PRO A 532 -14.76 -10.16 -10.83
N HIS A 533 -14.58 -10.40 -12.14
CA HIS A 533 -14.00 -9.42 -13.05
C HIS A 533 -14.83 -8.14 -13.19
N ALA A 534 -16.14 -8.21 -12.94
CA ALA A 534 -17.07 -7.07 -13.02
C ALA A 534 -16.97 -6.09 -11.84
N PHE A 535 -16.10 -6.37 -10.86
CA PHE A 535 -15.95 -5.59 -9.64
C PHE A 535 -14.59 -4.87 -9.59
N SER A 536 -14.57 -3.71 -8.95
CA SER A 536 -13.36 -2.97 -8.61
C SER A 536 -12.50 -3.71 -7.57
N GLY A 537 -11.23 -3.32 -7.39
CA GLY A 537 -10.35 -3.91 -6.39
C GLY A 537 -10.92 -3.89 -4.97
N GLY A 538 -11.51 -2.76 -4.56
CA GLY A 538 -12.17 -2.63 -3.25
C GLY A 538 -13.39 -3.54 -3.09
N GLU A 539 -14.22 -3.69 -4.13
CA GLU A 539 -15.36 -4.60 -4.11
C GLU A 539 -14.91 -6.06 -4.06
N ARG A 540 -13.88 -6.44 -4.83
CA ARG A 540 -13.29 -7.78 -4.76
C ARG A 540 -12.75 -8.07 -3.36
N GLN A 541 -12.18 -7.07 -2.67
CA GLN A 541 -11.77 -7.23 -1.29
C GLN A 541 -12.95 -7.44 -0.33
N ARG A 542 -14.06 -6.71 -0.50
CA ARG A 542 -15.31 -6.96 0.25
C ARG A 542 -15.83 -8.37 0.02
N ILE A 543 -15.74 -8.88 -1.20
CA ILE A 543 -16.11 -10.27 -1.55
C ILE A 543 -15.20 -11.29 -0.84
N ASN A 544 -13.89 -11.04 -0.80
CA ASN A 544 -12.92 -11.87 -0.08
C ASN A 544 -13.23 -11.89 1.43
N ILE A 545 -13.52 -10.73 2.03
CA ILE A 545 -13.98 -10.60 3.43
C ILE A 545 -15.27 -11.39 3.66
N ALA A 546 -16.29 -11.20 2.81
CA ALA A 546 -17.56 -11.93 2.91
C ALA A 546 -17.34 -13.45 2.88
N ARG A 547 -16.53 -13.94 1.93
CA ARG A 547 -16.18 -15.37 1.82
C ARG A 547 -15.44 -15.89 3.04
N ALA A 548 -14.57 -15.08 3.66
CA ALA A 548 -13.86 -15.48 4.87
C ALA A 548 -14.82 -15.58 6.07
N LEU A 549 -15.77 -14.65 6.20
CA LEU A 549 -16.61 -14.47 7.39
C LEU A 549 -17.96 -15.19 7.34
N ILE A 550 -18.40 -15.68 6.18
CA ILE A 550 -19.71 -16.34 6.00
C ILE A 550 -19.94 -17.53 6.98
N THR A 551 -18.85 -18.17 7.43
CA THR A 551 -18.88 -19.28 8.39
C THR A 551 -18.91 -18.84 9.86
N ARG A 552 -18.93 -17.52 10.14
CA ARG A 552 -18.83 -16.91 11.48
C ARG A 552 -17.66 -17.47 12.31
N PRO A 553 -16.41 -17.28 11.84
CA PRO A 553 -15.23 -17.75 12.56
C PRO A 553 -15.02 -17.02 13.88
N ARG A 554 -14.24 -17.62 14.80
CA ARG A 554 -13.80 -16.93 16.03
C ARG A 554 -12.48 -16.17 15.81
N LEU A 555 -11.62 -16.67 14.92
CA LEU A 555 -10.32 -16.10 14.61
C LEU A 555 -10.18 -15.88 13.10
N VAL A 556 -9.73 -14.69 12.72
CA VAL A 556 -9.49 -14.34 11.33
C VAL A 556 -8.08 -13.80 11.17
N ILE A 557 -7.31 -14.43 10.29
CA ILE A 557 -6.00 -13.92 9.87
C ILE A 557 -6.24 -13.01 8.67
N ALA A 558 -6.07 -11.71 8.85
CA ALA A 558 -6.17 -10.72 7.80
C ALA A 558 -4.76 -10.43 7.27
N ASP A 559 -4.39 -11.10 6.17
CA ASP A 559 -3.06 -11.02 5.57
C ASP A 559 -3.02 -9.86 4.56
N GLU A 560 -2.51 -8.69 4.97
CA GLU A 560 -2.47 -7.46 4.18
C GLU A 560 -3.81 -7.09 3.49
N PRO A 561 -4.91 -6.96 4.25
CA PRO A 561 -6.24 -6.84 3.65
C PRO A 561 -6.50 -5.52 2.92
N VAL A 562 -5.56 -4.57 2.92
CA VAL A 562 -5.73 -3.22 2.37
C VAL A 562 -4.53 -2.68 1.57
N SER A 563 -3.45 -3.44 1.40
CA SER A 563 -2.18 -2.92 0.85
C SER A 563 -2.27 -2.46 -0.61
N ALA A 564 -3.15 -3.07 -1.41
CA ALA A 564 -3.37 -2.73 -2.82
C ALA A 564 -4.56 -1.76 -3.06
N LEU A 565 -5.04 -1.07 -2.02
CA LEU A 565 -6.23 -0.22 -2.09
C LEU A 565 -5.88 1.26 -1.87
N ASP A 566 -6.57 2.13 -2.62
CA ASP A 566 -6.47 3.58 -2.45
C ASP A 566 -6.89 4.02 -1.04
N VAL A 567 -6.42 5.19 -0.61
CA VAL A 567 -6.65 5.75 0.73
C VAL A 567 -8.13 5.75 1.14
N SER A 568 -9.04 6.16 0.25
CA SER A 568 -10.48 6.21 0.56
C SER A 568 -11.07 4.81 0.76
N VAL A 569 -10.74 3.87 -0.13
CA VAL A 569 -11.24 2.48 -0.08
C VAL A 569 -10.64 1.75 1.11
N ARG A 570 -9.34 1.96 1.38
CA ARG A 570 -8.64 1.49 2.58
C ARG A 570 -9.38 1.89 3.85
N ALA A 571 -9.70 3.18 4.00
CA ALA A 571 -10.47 3.66 5.15
C ALA A 571 -11.85 3.00 5.27
N GLN A 572 -12.57 2.80 4.16
CA GLN A 572 -13.84 2.08 4.17
C GLN A 572 -13.71 0.62 4.60
N ILE A 573 -12.67 -0.10 4.14
CA ILE A 573 -12.43 -1.50 4.50
C ILE A 573 -12.03 -1.62 5.97
N LEU A 574 -11.22 -0.70 6.50
CA LEU A 574 -10.86 -0.69 7.92
C LEU A 574 -12.09 -0.47 8.81
N ASN A 575 -12.92 0.52 8.47
CA ASN A 575 -14.19 0.74 9.16
C ASN A 575 -15.09 -0.50 9.08
N LEU A 576 -15.16 -1.16 7.92
CA LEU A 576 -15.92 -2.41 7.75
C LEU A 576 -15.39 -3.52 8.67
N LEU A 577 -14.08 -3.73 8.75
CA LEU A 577 -13.49 -4.75 9.61
C LEU A 577 -13.80 -4.51 11.09
N VAL A 578 -13.74 -3.24 11.54
CA VAL A 578 -14.12 -2.82 12.90
C VAL A 578 -15.61 -3.09 13.17
N ASP A 579 -16.49 -2.73 12.23
CA ASP A 579 -17.93 -2.96 12.36
C ASP A 579 -18.24 -4.47 12.46
N LEU A 580 -17.62 -5.28 11.60
CA LEU A 580 -17.77 -6.74 11.62
C LEU A 580 -17.17 -7.38 12.88
N GLN A 581 -16.10 -6.81 13.43
CA GLN A 581 -15.53 -7.26 14.69
C GLN A 581 -16.54 -7.12 15.83
N ALA A 582 -17.13 -5.93 15.94
CA ALA A 582 -18.10 -5.62 16.98
C ALA A 582 -19.38 -6.45 16.81
N GLU A 583 -19.82 -6.64 15.57
CA GLU A 583 -21.05 -7.37 15.26
C GLU A 583 -20.92 -8.88 15.48
N PHE A 584 -19.80 -9.49 15.08
CA PHE A 584 -19.61 -10.95 15.14
C PHE A 584 -18.72 -11.42 16.30
N GLY A 585 -18.17 -10.50 17.10
CA GLY A 585 -17.26 -10.83 18.20
C GLY A 585 -15.95 -11.47 17.70
N LEU A 586 -15.40 -10.97 16.59
CA LEU A 586 -14.23 -11.56 15.93
C LEU A 586 -12.93 -11.21 16.66
N THR A 587 -12.00 -12.16 16.68
CA THR A 587 -10.57 -11.89 16.93
C THR A 587 -9.83 -11.77 15.61
N TYR A 588 -8.97 -10.76 15.47
CA TYR A 588 -8.14 -10.56 14.29
C TYR A 588 -6.66 -10.73 14.60
N VAL A 589 -5.95 -11.45 13.72
CA VAL A 589 -4.51 -11.23 13.50
C VAL A 589 -4.39 -10.39 12.24
N PHE A 590 -4.00 -9.14 12.40
CA PHE A 590 -3.94 -8.17 11.32
C PHE A 590 -2.48 -8.02 10.85
N ILE A 591 -2.15 -8.62 9.71
CA ILE A 591 -0.81 -8.55 9.13
C ILE A 591 -0.75 -7.36 8.18
N SER A 592 0.23 -6.47 8.37
CA SER A 592 0.44 -5.32 7.50
C SER A 592 1.89 -4.84 7.59
N HIS A 593 2.36 -4.21 6.52
CA HIS A 593 3.60 -3.42 6.54
C HIS A 593 3.33 -1.92 6.78
N ASP A 594 2.11 -1.44 6.58
CA ASP A 594 1.69 -0.07 6.87
C ASP A 594 1.39 0.08 8.37
N LEU A 595 2.29 0.77 9.07
CA LEU A 595 2.18 1.03 10.51
C LEU A 595 1.06 2.03 10.83
N SER A 596 0.67 2.93 9.93
CA SER A 596 -0.44 3.86 10.18
C SER A 596 -1.77 3.13 10.26
N VAL A 597 -1.94 2.12 9.40
CA VAL A 597 -3.11 1.23 9.42
C VAL A 597 -3.13 0.36 10.68
N VAL A 598 -1.96 -0.14 11.10
CA VAL A 598 -1.84 -1.02 12.26
C VAL A 598 -2.18 -0.28 13.55
N GLU A 599 -1.70 0.96 13.72
CA GLU A 599 -2.01 1.78 14.90
C GLU A 599 -3.52 1.98 15.04
N HIS A 600 -4.19 2.15 13.89
CA HIS A 600 -5.60 2.43 13.84
C HIS A 600 -6.48 1.25 14.26
N ILE A 601 -6.14 0.03 13.81
CA ILE A 601 -7.01 -1.13 13.97
C ILE A 601 -6.60 -2.04 15.15
N SER A 602 -5.34 -2.00 15.59
CA SER A 602 -4.81 -2.99 16.54
C SER A 602 -4.91 -2.54 17.99
N ASP A 603 -5.22 -3.48 18.89
CA ASP A 603 -5.15 -3.30 20.35
C ASP A 603 -3.71 -3.46 20.83
N ARG A 604 -3.02 -4.43 20.24
CA ARG A 604 -1.66 -4.83 20.53
C ARG A 604 -0.90 -5.06 19.25
N VAL A 605 0.39 -4.73 19.23
CA VAL A 605 1.24 -4.88 18.06
C VAL A 605 2.43 -5.78 18.40
N THR A 606 2.68 -6.74 17.52
CA THR A 606 3.80 -7.67 17.56
C THR A 606 4.69 -7.44 16.34
N VAL A 607 5.97 -7.19 16.58
CA VAL A 607 6.97 -6.88 15.56
C VAL A 607 7.80 -8.13 15.29
N MET A 608 7.93 -8.50 14.02
CA MET A 608 8.75 -9.62 13.57
C MET A 608 9.98 -9.17 12.79
N TYR A 609 11.12 -9.81 13.06
CA TYR A 609 12.36 -9.63 12.32
C TYR A 609 13.06 -10.97 12.10
N LEU A 610 13.43 -11.28 10.84
CA LEU A 610 14.13 -12.51 10.44
C LEU A 610 13.58 -13.81 11.08
N GLY A 611 12.26 -13.99 11.06
CA GLY A 611 11.59 -15.21 11.54
C GLY A 611 11.26 -15.24 13.03
N GLU A 612 11.63 -14.21 13.79
CA GLU A 612 11.41 -14.12 15.24
C GLU A 612 10.52 -12.94 15.61
N VAL A 613 9.84 -13.04 16.75
CA VAL A 613 9.18 -11.90 17.40
C VAL A 613 10.22 -11.14 18.20
N VAL A 614 10.37 -9.85 17.91
CA VAL A 614 11.36 -9.01 18.57
C VAL A 614 10.79 -8.02 19.57
N GLU A 615 9.51 -7.67 19.42
CA GLU A 615 8.81 -6.81 20.36
C GLU A 615 7.30 -7.08 20.29
N SER A 616 6.63 -7.04 21.43
CA SER A 616 5.17 -7.13 21.53
C SER A 616 4.69 -6.22 22.65
N ALA A 617 3.80 -5.28 22.35
CA ALA A 617 3.25 -4.35 23.34
C ALA A 617 1.90 -3.78 22.89
N ASP A 618 1.13 -3.23 23.82
CA ASP A 618 -0.08 -2.48 23.50
C ASP A 618 0.24 -1.37 22.48
N THR A 619 -0.69 -1.10 21.56
CA THR A 619 -0.42 -0.25 20.39
C THR A 619 0.09 1.14 20.78
N ALA A 620 -0.57 1.82 21.73
CA ALA A 620 -0.15 3.17 22.14
C ALA A 620 1.27 3.20 22.72
N ASP A 621 1.62 2.16 23.45
CA ASP A 621 2.89 2.01 24.14
C ASP A 621 4.03 1.79 23.16
N LEU A 622 3.83 0.91 22.17
CA LEU A 622 4.82 0.58 21.15
C LEU A 622 5.13 1.79 20.25
N TYR A 623 4.10 2.58 19.89
CA TYR A 623 4.24 3.74 19.01
C TYR A 623 4.83 4.96 19.70
N ARG A 624 4.65 5.08 21.02
CA ARG A 624 5.23 6.17 21.82
C ARG A 624 6.65 5.86 22.27
N GLN A 625 6.86 4.66 22.81
CA GLN A 625 8.12 4.27 23.44
C GLN A 625 8.48 2.82 23.09
N PRO A 626 9.04 2.59 21.89
CA PRO A 626 9.52 1.27 21.50
C PRO A 626 10.64 0.80 22.44
N ARG A 627 10.79 -0.52 22.57
CA ARG A 627 11.78 -1.19 23.43
C ARG A 627 12.80 -2.00 22.64
N HIS A 628 12.67 -2.06 21.32
CA HIS A 628 13.63 -2.69 20.43
C HIS A 628 14.12 -1.69 19.35
N PRO A 629 15.45 -1.57 19.11
CA PRO A 629 16.01 -0.68 18.09
C PRO A 629 15.41 -0.82 16.69
N TYR A 630 15.10 -2.05 16.28
CA TYR A 630 14.41 -2.32 15.02
C TYR A 630 13.02 -1.65 14.96
N THR A 631 12.26 -1.71 16.06
CA THR A 631 10.94 -1.09 16.14
C THR A 631 11.04 0.44 16.02
N GLU A 632 12.01 1.07 16.69
CA GLU A 632 12.29 2.50 16.51
C GLU A 632 12.56 2.83 15.03
N ALA A 633 13.38 2.02 14.38
CA ALA A 633 13.75 2.28 13.00
C ALA A 633 12.56 2.11 12.03
N LEU A 634 11.68 1.14 12.28
CA LEU A 634 10.40 1.02 11.56
C LEU A 634 9.52 2.26 11.78
N MET A 635 9.38 2.73 13.03
CA MET A 635 8.56 3.89 13.38
C MET A 635 9.06 5.17 12.73
N ARG A 636 10.38 5.38 12.68
CA ARG A 636 10.98 6.54 12.02
C ARG A 636 10.74 6.53 10.50
N ALA A 637 10.61 5.36 9.88
CA ALA A 637 10.36 5.22 8.44
C ALA A 637 8.91 5.50 8.01
N VAL A 638 7.93 5.55 8.92
CA VAL A 638 6.48 5.73 8.60
C VAL A 638 6.16 7.10 7.99
N PRO A 639 5.84 7.22 6.68
CA PRO A 639 5.55 8.51 6.05
C PRO A 639 4.35 9.19 6.70
N VAL A 640 4.54 10.44 7.15
CA VAL A 640 3.49 11.24 7.79
C VAL A 640 3.06 12.34 6.83
N PRO A 641 1.75 12.52 6.56
CA PRO A 641 1.23 13.56 5.66
C PRO A 641 1.24 14.95 6.34
N ASP A 642 2.40 15.37 6.84
CA ASP A 642 2.63 16.62 7.55
C ASP A 642 3.93 17.26 7.06
N LEU A 643 3.79 18.37 6.33
CA LEU A 643 4.90 19.08 5.71
C LEU A 643 5.91 19.64 6.74
N SER A 644 5.46 19.94 7.97
CA SER A 644 6.35 20.42 9.02
C SER A 644 7.38 19.36 9.44
N ARG A 645 7.08 18.07 9.21
CA ARG A 645 7.95 16.93 9.50
C ARG A 645 8.94 16.60 8.38
N ARG A 646 8.79 17.20 7.19
CA ARG A 646 9.64 16.95 5.99
C ARG A 646 11.14 17.14 6.25
N ARG A 647 11.53 17.99 7.21
CA ARG A 647 12.94 18.38 7.48
C ARG A 647 13.68 17.52 8.51
N ARG A 648 13.05 16.54 9.17
CA ARG A 648 13.59 15.90 10.40
C ARG A 648 13.96 14.41 10.28
N ARG A 649 14.03 13.86 9.07
CA ARG A 649 14.07 12.40 8.84
C ARG A 649 15.44 11.75 8.60
N HIS A 650 16.54 12.50 8.55
CA HIS A 650 17.81 11.99 8.03
C HIS A 650 18.81 11.37 9.04
N ASP A 651 18.44 11.12 10.30
CA ASP A 651 19.46 10.82 11.33
C ASP A 651 19.65 9.33 11.71
N VAL A 652 18.89 8.37 11.17
CA VAL A 652 19.13 6.93 11.48
C VAL A 652 19.25 6.10 10.21
N GLU A 653 20.49 6.00 9.74
CA GLU A 653 20.90 5.05 8.71
C GLU A 653 20.86 3.62 9.28
N MET A 654 19.89 2.81 8.85
CA MET A 654 20.01 1.35 8.92
C MET A 654 20.73 0.86 7.67
N ASP A 655 21.69 -0.07 7.80
CA ASP A 655 22.34 -0.71 6.63
C ASP A 655 21.32 -1.44 5.73
N ASP A 656 21.63 -1.48 4.43
CA ASP A 656 20.68 -1.65 3.33
C ASP A 656 20.29 -3.14 3.10
N GLY A 657 21.18 -4.07 3.44
CA GLY A 657 20.97 -5.50 3.23
C GLY A 657 20.23 -6.18 4.38
N LEU A 658 18.99 -6.63 4.16
CA LEU A 658 18.39 -7.64 5.04
C LEU A 658 19.31 -8.88 5.02
N PRO A 659 19.80 -9.36 6.18
CA PRO A 659 20.62 -10.56 6.22
C PRO A 659 19.90 -11.74 5.57
N ASP A 660 20.66 -12.66 4.97
CA ASP A 660 20.09 -13.85 4.33
C ASP A 660 19.36 -14.69 5.40
N PRO A 661 18.03 -14.93 5.28
CA PRO A 661 17.30 -15.75 6.23
C PRO A 661 17.76 -17.23 6.26
N ALA A 662 18.55 -17.67 5.27
CA ALA A 662 19.21 -18.96 5.26
C ALA A 662 20.44 -19.03 6.19
N ALA A 663 21.05 -17.88 6.47
CA ALA A 663 22.25 -17.71 7.27
C ALA A 663 22.09 -16.49 8.20
N PRO A 664 21.16 -16.54 9.18
CA PRO A 664 20.91 -15.43 10.07
C PRO A 664 22.19 -15.07 10.87
N PRO A 665 22.40 -13.79 11.23
CA PRO A 665 23.54 -13.39 12.05
C PRO A 665 23.60 -14.15 13.39
N PRO A 666 24.80 -14.46 13.91
CA PRO A 666 24.95 -15.04 15.24
C PRO A 666 24.52 -14.03 16.33
N GLY A 667 24.15 -14.53 17.52
CA GLY A 667 23.66 -13.68 18.61
C GLY A 667 22.34 -12.98 18.28
N CYS A 668 22.25 -11.67 18.50
CA CYS A 668 21.07 -10.88 18.17
C CYS A 668 20.94 -10.69 16.65
N ARG A 669 19.87 -11.20 16.03
CA ARG A 669 19.66 -11.14 14.57
C ARG A 669 19.77 -9.73 13.98
N PHE A 670 19.46 -8.70 14.77
CA PHE A 670 19.48 -7.30 14.33
C PHE A 670 20.83 -6.60 14.53
N HIS A 671 21.83 -7.23 15.18
CA HIS A 671 23.09 -6.57 15.56
C HIS A 671 23.87 -5.98 14.37
N THR A 672 23.71 -6.51 13.16
CA THR A 672 24.40 -6.03 11.96
C THR A 672 23.84 -4.71 11.44
N ARG A 673 22.59 -4.39 11.80
CA ARG A 673 21.86 -3.18 11.37
C ARG A 673 21.46 -2.27 12.53
N CYS A 674 21.79 -2.66 13.77
CA CYS A 674 21.42 -1.92 14.96
C CYS A 674 22.43 -0.78 15.21
N PRO A 675 21.99 0.48 15.25
CA PRO A 675 22.87 1.61 15.56
C PRO A 675 23.32 1.61 17.03
N TYR A 676 22.66 0.84 17.88
CA TYR A 676 22.98 0.68 19.31
C TYR A 676 23.68 -0.64 19.63
N THR A 677 24.29 -1.32 18.64
CA THR A 677 25.04 -2.53 18.91
C THR A 677 26.18 -2.24 19.89
N ARG A 678 26.11 -2.85 21.07
CA ARG A 678 27.12 -2.77 22.14
C ARG A 678 27.70 -4.13 22.42
N ASP A 679 29.00 -4.14 22.67
CA ASP A 679 29.76 -5.27 23.23
C ASP A 679 29.67 -6.58 22.42
N GLU A 680 30.39 -7.59 22.88
CA GLU A 680 30.39 -8.92 22.25
C GLU A 680 29.08 -9.67 22.50
N LEU A 681 28.30 -9.27 23.52
CA LEU A 681 27.04 -9.91 23.89
C LEU A 681 26.02 -9.88 22.74
N CYS A 682 25.85 -8.73 22.06
CA CYS A 682 24.94 -8.62 20.92
C CYS A 682 25.34 -9.51 19.73
N ARG A 683 26.63 -9.83 19.57
CA ARG A 683 27.16 -10.61 18.45
C ARG A 683 27.19 -12.11 18.70
N THR A 684 27.17 -12.52 19.96
CA THR A 684 27.39 -13.92 20.36
C THR A 684 26.18 -14.55 21.05
N ASP A 685 25.42 -13.77 21.83
CA ASP A 685 24.28 -14.26 22.60
C ASP A 685 22.95 -13.85 21.95
N HIS A 686 22.04 -14.82 21.80
CA HIS A 686 20.74 -14.61 21.21
C HIS A 686 19.74 -14.17 22.30
N PRO A 687 19.20 -12.94 22.22
CA PRO A 687 18.24 -12.47 23.21
C PRO A 687 16.89 -13.16 23.01
N GLY A 688 16.46 -13.95 24.00
CA GLY A 688 15.07 -14.43 24.06
C GLY A 688 14.08 -13.28 24.28
N LEU A 689 12.83 -13.48 23.87
CA LEU A 689 11.74 -12.55 24.14
C LEU A 689 11.48 -12.52 25.67
N ARG A 690 11.69 -11.36 26.30
CA ARG A 690 11.56 -11.19 27.76
C ARG A 690 10.57 -10.08 28.10
N PRO A 691 9.87 -10.18 29.25
CA PRO A 691 9.05 -9.08 29.75
C PRO A 691 9.87 -7.79 29.91
N ALA A 692 9.34 -6.68 29.39
CA ALA A 692 9.95 -5.35 29.39
C ALA A 692 8.94 -4.28 29.88
N GLY A 693 8.13 -4.64 30.88
CA GLY A 693 7.03 -3.85 31.42
C GLY A 693 5.72 -4.64 31.50
N ASP A 694 4.63 -3.98 31.90
CA ASP A 694 3.30 -4.59 31.92
C ASP A 694 2.81 -4.84 30.49
N ARG A 695 2.50 -6.11 30.15
CA ARG A 695 2.11 -6.57 28.80
C ARG A 695 3.06 -6.15 27.66
N ARG A 696 4.33 -5.89 27.98
CA ARG A 696 5.38 -5.60 27.00
C ARG A 696 6.45 -6.67 27.02
N GLU A 697 6.90 -7.06 25.84
CA GLU A 697 7.98 -8.00 25.66
C GLU A 697 8.95 -7.47 24.62
N SER A 698 10.26 -7.66 24.83
CA SER A 698 11.30 -7.27 23.89
C SER A 698 12.42 -8.31 23.88
N SER A 699 12.98 -8.58 22.70
CA SER A 699 14.15 -9.42 22.49
C SER A 699 15.42 -8.58 22.39
N CYS A 700 15.54 -7.48 23.15
CA CYS A 700 16.75 -6.66 23.18
C CYS A 700 17.49 -6.87 24.51
N HIS A 701 18.80 -7.15 24.46
CA HIS A 701 19.67 -7.23 25.65
C HIS A 701 19.64 -5.96 26.50
N TYR A 702 19.32 -4.82 25.89
CA TYR A 702 19.35 -3.50 26.53
C TYR A 702 17.98 -2.79 26.50
N ALA A 703 16.87 -3.55 26.45
CA ALA A 703 15.51 -2.99 26.34
C ALA A 703 15.17 -1.91 27.40
N ASP A 704 15.66 -2.10 28.63
CA ASP A 704 15.41 -1.17 29.75
C ASP A 704 16.44 -0.01 29.80
N GLY A 705 17.60 -0.16 29.16
CA GLY A 705 18.70 0.80 29.19
C GLY A 705 18.77 1.73 27.98
N LEU A 706 17.97 1.49 26.95
CA LEU A 706 17.91 2.32 25.74
C LEU A 706 16.74 3.32 25.80
N LEU A 707 17.03 4.57 25.44
CA LEU A 707 16.03 5.62 25.24
C LEU A 707 15.70 5.70 23.74
N LEU A 708 14.75 4.88 23.31
CA LEU A 708 14.29 4.84 21.93
C LEU A 708 13.11 5.79 21.72
N THR A 709 12.99 6.33 20.51
CA THR A 709 11.94 7.29 20.13
C THR A 709 10.87 6.65 19.27
N GLY A 710 9.61 6.93 19.62
CA GLY A 710 8.45 6.59 18.81
C GLY A 710 8.15 7.61 17.72
N VAL A 711 6.95 7.55 17.12
CA VAL A 711 6.57 8.43 16.00
C VAL A 711 6.33 9.90 16.43
N ASP A 712 6.04 10.16 17.71
CA ASP A 712 5.72 11.50 18.23
C ASP A 712 6.91 12.27 18.81
N ASP A 713 8.01 11.58 19.14
CA ASP A 713 9.11 12.14 19.95
C ASP A 713 10.26 12.77 19.13
N ALA A 714 10.02 13.10 17.86
CA ALA A 714 10.98 13.81 16.99
C ALA A 714 11.30 15.27 17.44
N GLY A 715 10.97 15.62 18.68
CA GLY A 715 11.22 16.90 19.33
C GLY A 715 12.59 17.06 19.98
N THR A 716 13.43 16.01 20.08
CA THR A 716 14.77 16.12 20.68
C THR A 716 15.85 15.63 19.72
N PRO A 717 16.83 16.45 19.30
CA PRO A 717 17.93 16.01 18.44
C PRO A 717 18.76 14.91 19.13
N ALA A 718 19.22 13.93 18.34
CA ALA A 718 20.18 12.92 18.80
C ALA A 718 21.53 13.53 19.21
N SER A 719 21.86 14.74 18.75
CA SER A 719 23.12 15.44 19.05
C SER A 719 23.23 16.01 20.47
N ALA A 720 22.32 15.67 21.37
CA ALA A 720 22.38 16.02 22.80
C ALA A 720 22.13 14.82 23.73
N ARG A 721 22.38 13.58 23.28
CA ARG A 721 22.26 12.35 24.09
C ARG A 721 23.47 11.44 23.94
#